data_AF-A0A2N1REU1-F1
#
_entry.id   AF-A0A2N1REU1-F1
#
_cell.length_a   1.000
_cell.length_b   1.000
_cell.length_c   1.000
_cell.angle_alpha   90.00
_cell.angle_beta   90.00
_cell.angle_gamma   90.00
#
_symmetry.space_group_name_H-M   'P 1'
#
loop_
_entity.id
_entity.type
_entity.pdbx_description
1 polymer ?
#
loop_
_entity_poly.entity_id
_entity_poly.type
_entity_poly.pdbx_seq_one_letter_code
_entity_poly.pdbx_strand_id
1 'polypeptide(L)'
;MATYDSADVGTTKTITIVYTLAGADATNYIKPVDGSDATGVITAIQLTIAAPSLTSSKTYDGNTTAAVTAGSLTGVVSGDDVTVNAVATYDSAAVGTGKTITVVYTLLGDDKANYVKPVDYQVATGAITAIQLTVATPSLTTSKAYDGNTSAAVTAGSLVGVISGDDVTVNAVANYSNATVGTGKTIMVAYTLGGTKAANYVKPENYQVATGAITLKQLTVAGPTLTTSKAYDGNTSAAVTAGSLTGVVSGETVTVSAVATYDTGTVGTSKTITVVYTLAGANAGNYVKPENHQVATGVITALPITAIGAVTGTAKFGSELTSGLITPAGATVSYQWKRCTTSDGTYENIDGATSSTYTPVELDIAKYLKVTATGTGNYSSTVTSTATGVVAKADSPLAPIQSIIGWFAAPPAIVTTVELYGLTASATNLEAAVALNGSVYSAYASLIVNGRGAATISGLSGITTATKVRVRIKETATTLVGAYKEITITQEALTIGALYQGGELAYIFQSGNAGYVADQIHGLIVSVEDLNTIPWAIPAYNQTEVTGTSYALGSGMQNTNRIIAQHNGVASGSYNSAINYTTLDSSYAAGLARGYNGGGYGDWFLPSSEEMYFVYLNKTSAAMLSGIYWTSSESTQPGFPPTRNARGWDAPLNNWVYVKSAVMNVRSVRNF
;
A
#
# COMPACT_ATOMS: atom_id res chain seq x y z
N MET A 1 -34.47 14.39 148.77
CA MET A 1 -33.89 14.12 147.44
C MET A 1 -35.00 13.67 146.52
N ALA A 2 -35.01 14.12 145.26
CA ALA A 2 -35.98 13.67 144.25
C ALA A 2 -35.23 12.93 143.13
N THR A 3 -35.70 11.75 142.73
CA THR A 3 -35.07 10.91 141.70
C THR A 3 -36.12 10.32 140.77
N TYR A 4 -35.80 10.21 139.48
CA TYR A 4 -36.59 9.45 138.51
C TYR A 4 -36.45 7.93 138.72
N ASP A 5 -37.45 7.17 138.27
CA ASP A 5 -37.50 5.70 138.32
C ASP A 5 -36.59 5.02 137.29
N SER A 6 -36.38 5.65 136.13
CA SER A 6 -35.32 5.29 135.19
C SER A 6 -34.70 6.52 134.53
N ALA A 7 -33.53 6.34 133.92
CA ALA A 7 -32.85 7.38 133.15
C ALA A 7 -33.36 7.50 131.69
N ASP A 8 -34.20 6.55 131.25
CA ASP A 8 -34.66 6.50 129.85
C ASP A 8 -35.63 7.62 129.52
N VAL A 9 -35.82 7.87 128.23
CA VAL A 9 -36.82 8.83 127.74
C VAL A 9 -38.24 8.33 128.03
N GLY A 10 -39.14 9.26 128.33
CA GLY A 10 -40.56 8.98 128.54
C GLY A 10 -41.32 10.16 129.13
N THR A 11 -42.64 10.15 128.96
CA THR A 11 -43.52 11.28 129.31
C THR A 11 -44.33 11.07 130.60
N THR A 12 -44.08 9.98 131.32
CA THR A 12 -44.78 9.60 132.57
C THR A 12 -43.84 8.94 133.59
N LYS A 13 -42.61 9.44 133.69
CA LYS A 13 -41.61 8.91 134.61
C LYS A 13 -41.98 9.22 136.05
N THR A 14 -41.75 8.26 136.93
CA THR A 14 -42.09 8.41 138.35
C THR A 14 -40.96 9.14 139.07
N ILE A 15 -41.24 10.32 139.61
CA ILE A 15 -40.34 11.07 140.48
C ILE A 15 -40.64 10.66 141.91
N THR A 16 -39.68 10.02 142.58
CA THR A 16 -39.78 9.69 144.01
C THR A 16 -39.09 10.77 144.83
N ILE A 17 -39.81 11.41 145.74
CA ILE A 17 -39.35 12.47 146.63
C ILE A 17 -39.18 11.90 148.04
N VAL A 18 -37.93 11.70 148.45
CA VAL A 18 -37.60 11.25 149.81
C VAL A 18 -37.25 12.43 150.69
N TYR A 19 -37.98 12.60 151.79
CA TYR A 19 -37.70 13.63 152.80
C TYR A 19 -36.76 13.08 153.88
N THR A 20 -35.80 13.91 154.29
CA THR A 20 -34.92 13.65 155.44
C THR A 20 -34.99 14.84 156.40
N LEU A 21 -35.10 14.58 157.70
CA LEU A 21 -34.98 15.59 158.75
C LEU A 21 -33.54 15.61 159.26
N ALA A 22 -32.98 16.80 159.47
CA ALA A 22 -31.62 16.99 159.96
C ALA A 22 -31.59 18.10 161.02
N GLY A 23 -30.60 18.04 161.94
CA GLY A 23 -30.45 18.97 163.07
C GLY A 23 -30.65 18.31 164.43
N ALA A 24 -30.24 18.99 165.51
CA ALA A 24 -30.24 18.45 166.88
C ALA A 24 -31.65 18.03 167.36
N ASP A 25 -32.67 18.76 166.91
CA ASP A 25 -34.07 18.51 167.28
C ASP A 25 -34.81 17.62 166.27
N ALA A 26 -34.14 17.05 165.27
CA ALA A 26 -34.79 16.26 164.23
C ALA A 26 -35.54 15.04 164.79
N THR A 27 -35.11 14.50 165.94
CA THR A 27 -35.80 13.41 166.65
C THR A 27 -37.12 13.82 167.28
N ASN A 28 -37.37 15.13 167.45
CA ASN A 28 -38.63 15.65 167.98
C ASN A 28 -39.73 15.72 166.91
N TYR A 29 -39.44 15.39 165.66
CA TYR A 29 -40.38 15.48 164.54
C TYR A 29 -40.45 14.17 163.74
N ILE A 30 -41.65 13.83 163.28
CA ILE A 30 -41.85 12.75 162.31
C ILE A 30 -41.56 13.31 160.92
N LYS A 31 -40.73 12.61 160.13
CA LYS A 31 -40.41 13.05 158.76
C LYS A 31 -41.69 13.10 157.90
N PRO A 32 -41.82 14.06 156.97
CA PRO A 32 -42.90 14.05 155.98
C PRO A 32 -42.92 12.74 155.18
N VAL A 33 -44.12 12.30 154.78
CA VAL A 33 -44.28 11.11 153.93
C VAL A 33 -43.62 11.37 152.59
N ASP A 34 -42.80 10.41 152.15
CA ASP A 34 -42.14 10.47 150.85
C ASP A 34 -43.20 10.55 149.74
N GLY A 35 -43.01 11.49 148.81
CA GLY A 35 -43.94 11.72 147.70
C GLY A 35 -43.57 10.90 146.48
N SER A 36 -44.55 10.58 145.64
CA SER A 36 -44.29 10.15 144.27
C SER A 36 -45.18 10.90 143.29
N ASP A 37 -44.64 11.24 142.14
CA ASP A 37 -45.36 11.93 141.07
C ASP A 37 -44.99 11.31 139.71
N ALA A 38 -45.99 10.81 138.99
CA ALA A 38 -45.81 10.13 137.69
C ALA A 38 -45.97 11.08 136.49
N THR A 39 -45.76 12.37 136.69
CA THR A 39 -45.80 13.41 135.64
C THR A 39 -44.42 13.72 135.06
N GLY A 40 -43.37 13.03 135.51
CA GLY A 40 -42.00 13.25 135.09
C GLY A 40 -41.81 13.08 133.58
N VAL A 41 -41.06 14.00 132.96
CA VAL A 41 -40.73 13.92 131.54
C VAL A 41 -39.22 13.92 131.38
N ILE A 42 -38.70 12.86 130.76
CA ILE A 42 -37.33 12.80 130.27
C ILE A 42 -37.39 12.85 128.75
N THR A 43 -36.82 13.91 128.16
CA THR A 43 -36.76 14.10 126.70
C THR A 43 -35.48 13.53 126.14
N ALA A 44 -35.54 13.00 124.91
CA ALA A 44 -34.35 12.48 124.23
C ALA A 44 -33.30 13.57 123.99
N ILE A 45 -32.02 13.20 124.12
CA ILE A 45 -30.90 14.09 123.85
C ILE A 45 -30.67 14.14 122.34
N GLN A 46 -30.59 15.34 121.76
CA GLN A 46 -30.20 15.54 120.37
C GLN A 46 -28.71 15.30 120.20
N LEU A 47 -28.33 14.30 119.40
CA LEU A 47 -26.93 14.04 119.07
C LEU A 47 -26.46 14.94 117.93
N THR A 48 -25.18 15.33 118.00
CA THR A 48 -24.43 15.92 116.88
C THR A 48 -23.35 14.97 116.39
N ILE A 49 -22.92 15.11 115.14
CA ILE A 49 -21.92 14.23 114.51
C ILE A 49 -20.88 15.05 113.77
N ALA A 50 -19.63 14.61 113.77
CA ALA A 50 -18.61 15.17 112.89
C ALA A 50 -18.98 14.93 111.41
N ALA A 51 -18.48 15.79 110.51
CA ALA A 51 -18.73 15.64 109.08
C ALA A 51 -18.33 14.23 108.58
N PRO A 52 -19.16 13.58 107.74
CA PRO A 52 -18.85 12.26 107.22
C PRO A 52 -17.69 12.31 106.22
N SER A 53 -16.95 11.21 106.08
CA SER A 53 -15.98 11.05 104.99
C SER A 53 -16.67 10.41 103.78
N LEU A 54 -16.55 11.05 102.61
CA LEU A 54 -17.23 10.64 101.38
C LEU A 54 -16.25 10.42 100.24
N THR A 55 -16.48 9.37 99.44
CA THR A 55 -15.92 9.27 98.10
C THR A 55 -16.90 9.92 97.12
N SER A 56 -16.67 11.19 96.78
CA SER A 56 -17.60 12.00 95.97
C SER A 56 -17.48 11.76 94.45
N SER A 57 -16.68 10.79 94.01
CA SER A 57 -16.57 10.44 92.60
C SER A 57 -16.54 8.93 92.38
N LYS A 58 -17.25 8.46 91.35
CA LYS A 58 -17.21 7.06 90.92
C LYS A 58 -17.36 6.95 89.40
N THR A 59 -16.96 5.82 88.85
CA THR A 59 -17.37 5.42 87.51
C THR A 59 -18.82 4.93 87.58
N TYR A 60 -19.57 5.17 86.51
CA TYR A 60 -20.93 4.65 86.35
C TYR A 60 -20.96 3.13 86.57
N ASP A 61 -21.85 2.67 87.44
CA ASP A 61 -22.04 1.27 87.81
C ASP A 61 -23.53 0.88 87.89
N GLY A 62 -24.41 1.74 87.36
CA GLY A 62 -25.85 1.54 87.36
C GLY A 62 -26.56 1.79 88.69
N ASN A 63 -25.86 2.17 89.77
CA ASN A 63 -26.47 2.38 91.08
C ASN A 63 -26.24 3.80 91.65
N THR A 64 -27.08 4.17 92.61
CA THR A 64 -27.00 5.45 93.33
C THR A 64 -26.14 5.39 94.58
N THR A 65 -25.45 4.29 94.87
CA THR A 65 -24.70 4.15 96.14
C THR A 65 -23.42 4.98 96.12
N ALA A 66 -23.17 5.70 97.21
CA ALA A 66 -21.91 6.38 97.50
C ALA A 66 -21.21 5.72 98.70
N ALA A 67 -19.88 5.67 98.68
CA ALA A 67 -19.11 5.20 99.83
C ALA A 67 -19.07 6.30 100.90
N VAL A 68 -19.42 5.93 102.14
CA VAL A 68 -19.45 6.84 103.29
C VAL A 68 -18.92 6.16 104.53
N THR A 69 -18.19 6.93 105.33
CA THR A 69 -17.89 6.59 106.72
C THR A 69 -18.52 7.64 107.62
N ALA A 70 -19.32 7.20 108.60
CA ALA A 70 -19.93 8.10 109.57
C ALA A 70 -18.85 8.84 110.37
N GLY A 71 -19.11 10.10 110.71
CA GLY A 71 -18.28 10.81 111.68
C GLY A 71 -18.51 10.29 113.11
N SER A 72 -17.70 10.75 114.06
CA SER A 72 -17.89 10.40 115.47
C SER A 72 -19.11 11.11 116.06
N LEU A 73 -19.94 10.39 116.82
CA LEU A 73 -21.04 10.97 117.59
C LEU A 73 -20.54 11.82 118.75
N THR A 74 -21.30 12.84 119.08
CA THR A 74 -21.08 13.74 120.23
C THR A 74 -22.41 13.95 120.94
N GLY A 75 -22.39 13.99 122.28
CA GLY A 75 -23.58 14.11 123.13
C GLY A 75 -24.11 12.80 123.69
N VAL A 76 -23.43 11.66 123.44
CA VAL A 76 -23.73 10.37 124.10
C VAL A 76 -23.26 10.43 125.55
N VAL A 77 -24.12 10.05 126.49
CA VAL A 77 -23.80 10.00 127.92
C VAL A 77 -22.83 8.85 128.19
N SER A 78 -21.84 9.09 129.05
CA SER A 78 -20.81 8.10 129.37
C SER A 78 -21.43 6.86 130.04
N GLY A 79 -21.33 5.71 129.37
CA GLY A 79 -21.87 4.43 129.84
C GLY A 79 -22.97 3.87 128.92
N ASP A 80 -23.57 4.70 128.08
CA ASP A 80 -24.64 4.30 127.16
C ASP A 80 -24.07 3.61 125.91
N ASP A 81 -24.73 2.56 125.44
CA ASP A 81 -24.45 1.90 124.16
C ASP A 81 -25.22 2.56 123.02
N VAL A 82 -24.55 3.50 122.34
CA VAL A 82 -25.07 4.18 121.15
C VAL A 82 -23.99 4.27 120.08
N THR A 83 -24.28 3.71 118.91
CA THR A 83 -23.44 3.82 117.71
C THR A 83 -24.26 4.37 116.54
N VAL A 84 -23.58 4.79 115.46
CA VAL A 84 -24.22 5.34 114.27
C VAL A 84 -23.81 4.56 113.03
N ASN A 85 -24.80 4.22 112.20
CA ASN A 85 -24.58 3.78 110.83
C ASN A 85 -24.91 4.94 109.87
N ALA A 86 -24.18 5.02 108.76
CA ALA A 86 -24.42 6.00 107.71
C ALA A 86 -24.60 5.31 106.36
N VAL A 87 -25.61 5.71 105.60
CA VAL A 87 -25.83 5.28 104.22
C VAL A 87 -25.84 6.52 103.34
N ALA A 88 -25.03 6.51 102.27
CA ALA A 88 -24.93 7.63 101.35
C ALA A 88 -25.42 7.25 99.95
N THR A 89 -26.22 8.12 99.34
CA THR A 89 -26.75 7.91 97.99
C THR A 89 -26.66 9.19 97.15
N TYR A 90 -26.34 9.03 95.87
CA TYR A 90 -26.51 10.03 94.82
C TYR A 90 -28.01 10.19 94.51
N ASP A 91 -28.41 11.41 94.15
CA ASP A 91 -29.73 11.74 93.63
C ASP A 91 -30.12 10.97 92.35
N SER A 92 -29.14 10.60 91.54
CA SER A 92 -29.33 9.83 90.30
C SER A 92 -28.09 9.00 89.96
N ALA A 93 -28.33 7.81 89.40
CA ALA A 93 -27.26 6.92 88.93
C ALA A 93 -26.66 7.35 87.58
N ALA A 94 -27.28 8.30 86.85
CA ALA A 94 -26.80 8.74 85.53
C ALA A 94 -25.44 9.46 85.63
N VAL A 95 -24.64 9.46 84.57
CA VAL A 95 -23.38 10.23 84.49
C VAL A 95 -23.64 11.74 84.68
N GLY A 96 -22.67 12.45 85.26
CA GLY A 96 -22.73 13.90 85.44
C GLY A 96 -21.95 14.40 86.65
N THR A 97 -21.75 15.71 86.71
CA THR A 97 -21.07 16.42 87.79
C THR A 97 -22.07 17.21 88.64
N GLY A 98 -21.66 17.61 89.85
CA GLY A 98 -22.49 18.44 90.75
C GLY A 98 -23.68 17.71 91.37
N LYS A 99 -23.64 16.36 91.41
CA LYS A 99 -24.72 15.54 91.96
C LYS A 99 -24.83 15.70 93.46
N THR A 100 -26.05 15.66 93.96
CA THR A 100 -26.31 15.68 95.40
C THR A 100 -26.09 14.30 96.01
N ILE A 101 -25.23 14.21 97.01
CA ILE A 101 -25.06 13.03 97.87
C ILE A 101 -25.81 13.30 99.17
N THR A 102 -26.77 12.43 99.52
CA THR A 102 -27.49 12.47 100.80
C THR A 102 -26.99 11.34 101.70
N VAL A 103 -26.54 11.69 102.90
CA VAL A 103 -26.10 10.77 103.96
C VAL A 103 -27.20 10.71 105.02
N VAL A 104 -27.81 9.54 105.15
CA VAL A 104 -28.81 9.27 106.17
C VAL A 104 -28.17 8.54 107.33
N TYR A 105 -28.35 9.08 108.54
CA TYR A 105 -27.87 8.46 109.77
C TYR A 105 -28.96 7.59 110.40
N THR A 106 -28.54 6.45 110.96
CA THR A 106 -29.37 5.57 111.78
C THR A 106 -28.63 5.24 113.06
N LEU A 107 -29.27 5.47 114.22
CA LEU A 107 -28.70 5.09 115.51
C LEU A 107 -28.89 3.59 115.77
N LEU A 108 -27.88 2.99 116.39
CA LEU A 108 -27.79 1.59 116.79
C LEU A 108 -27.36 1.52 118.27
N GLY A 109 -27.42 0.32 118.86
CA GLY A 109 -27.17 0.09 120.29
C GLY A 109 -28.45 0.02 121.12
N ASP A 110 -28.32 -0.48 122.34
CA ASP A 110 -29.45 -0.74 123.25
C ASP A 110 -30.10 0.56 123.76
N ASP A 111 -29.30 1.61 123.96
CA ASP A 111 -29.77 2.88 124.53
C ASP A 111 -30.26 3.90 123.48
N LYS A 112 -30.25 3.53 122.19
CA LYS A 112 -30.55 4.46 121.07
C LYS A 112 -31.91 5.15 121.18
N ALA A 113 -32.89 4.54 121.85
CA ALA A 113 -34.23 5.10 122.02
C ALA A 113 -34.22 6.37 122.89
N ASN A 114 -33.16 6.57 123.67
CA ASN A 114 -32.96 7.75 124.52
C ASN A 114 -32.40 8.96 123.75
N TYR A 115 -32.14 8.82 122.45
CA TYR A 115 -31.46 9.80 121.63
C TYR A 115 -32.21 10.13 120.35
N VAL A 116 -32.10 11.39 119.92
CA VAL A 116 -32.51 11.82 118.57
C VAL A 116 -31.29 11.76 117.66
N LYS A 117 -31.43 11.10 116.50
CA LYS A 117 -30.34 10.99 115.53
C LYS A 117 -29.84 12.35 115.05
N PRO A 118 -28.56 12.46 114.63
CA PRO A 118 -28.07 13.66 113.95
C PRO A 118 -28.89 13.98 112.69
N VAL A 119 -28.91 15.27 112.32
CA VAL A 119 -29.49 15.73 111.04
C VAL A 119 -28.74 15.10 109.88
N ASP A 120 -29.47 14.63 108.86
CA ASP A 120 -28.89 14.04 107.66
C ASP A 120 -28.00 15.06 106.91
N TYR A 121 -26.91 14.59 106.32
CA TYR A 121 -25.91 15.44 105.66
C TYR A 121 -26.09 15.43 104.15
N GLN A 122 -26.02 16.60 103.50
CA GLN A 122 -26.14 16.73 102.05
C GLN A 122 -25.03 17.59 101.45
N VAL A 123 -24.50 17.18 100.30
CA VAL A 123 -23.48 17.95 99.55
C VAL A 123 -23.65 17.75 98.05
N ALA A 124 -23.44 18.81 97.25
CA ALA A 124 -23.61 18.81 95.79
C ALA A 124 -22.27 18.77 95.02
N THR A 125 -21.35 17.91 95.45
CA THR A 125 -20.01 17.74 94.86
C THR A 125 -19.83 16.40 94.13
N GLY A 126 -20.89 15.58 94.07
CA GLY A 126 -20.85 14.25 93.49
C GLY A 126 -20.55 14.26 91.99
N ALA A 127 -19.73 13.31 91.53
CA ALA A 127 -19.43 13.11 90.12
C ALA A 127 -19.51 11.62 89.74
N ILE A 128 -20.26 11.31 88.68
CA ILE A 128 -20.28 9.97 88.07
C ILE A 128 -19.71 10.10 86.66
N THR A 129 -18.59 9.42 86.38
CA THR A 129 -17.94 9.42 85.06
C THR A 129 -18.42 8.26 84.20
N ALA A 130 -18.55 8.48 82.89
CA ALA A 130 -18.99 7.46 81.94
C ALA A 130 -17.98 6.31 81.79
N ILE A 131 -18.48 5.12 81.42
CA ILE A 131 -17.64 3.99 81.02
C ILE A 131 -17.22 4.15 79.55
N GLN A 132 -15.93 4.01 79.26
CA GLN A 132 -15.42 3.89 77.89
C GLN A 132 -15.78 2.51 77.31
N LEU A 133 -16.56 2.49 76.23
CA LEU A 133 -16.89 1.24 75.53
C LEU A 133 -15.83 0.88 74.49
N THR A 134 -15.66 -0.41 74.24
CA THR A 134 -14.95 -0.93 73.07
C THR A 134 -15.95 -1.66 72.16
N VAL A 135 -15.54 -1.94 70.93
CA VAL A 135 -16.37 -2.64 69.93
C VAL A 135 -15.53 -3.69 69.23
N ALA A 136 -16.12 -4.85 68.92
CA ALA A 136 -15.47 -5.82 68.06
C ALA A 136 -15.19 -5.21 66.67
N THR A 137 -14.17 -5.73 65.99
CA THR A 137 -13.79 -5.26 64.64
C THR A 137 -15.01 -5.22 63.71
N PRO A 138 -15.28 -4.09 63.02
CA PRO A 138 -16.44 -3.97 62.15
C PRO A 138 -16.27 -4.84 60.89
N SER A 139 -17.39 -5.24 60.29
CA SER A 139 -17.40 -5.87 58.97
C SER A 139 -17.45 -4.79 57.89
N LEU A 140 -16.53 -4.81 56.93
CA LEU A 140 -16.37 -3.79 55.89
C LEU A 140 -16.34 -4.42 54.49
N THR A 141 -17.05 -3.80 53.55
CA THR A 141 -16.78 -4.00 52.12
C THR A 141 -15.75 -2.98 51.66
N THR A 142 -14.52 -3.46 51.43
CA THR A 142 -13.37 -2.59 51.12
C THR A 142 -13.20 -2.31 49.63
N SER A 143 -14.07 -2.82 48.76
CA SER A 143 -14.02 -2.57 47.32
C SER A 143 -15.40 -2.25 46.76
N LYS A 144 -15.47 -1.25 45.87
CA LYS A 144 -16.69 -0.90 45.13
C LYS A 144 -16.35 -0.39 43.73
N ALA A 145 -17.30 -0.49 42.81
CA ALA A 145 -17.24 0.25 41.56
C ALA A 145 -17.48 1.75 41.82
N TYR A 146 -16.90 2.60 40.97
CA TYR A 146 -17.11 4.04 41.01
C TYR A 146 -18.60 4.39 40.92
N ASP A 147 -19.08 5.19 41.86
CA ASP A 147 -20.47 5.67 41.92
C ASP A 147 -20.56 7.16 42.34
N GLY A 148 -19.42 7.85 42.36
CA GLY A 148 -19.32 9.28 42.68
C GLY A 148 -19.45 9.63 44.16
N ASN A 149 -19.53 8.65 45.08
CA ASN A 149 -19.64 8.92 46.51
C ASN A 149 -18.55 8.25 47.35
N THR A 150 -18.35 8.76 48.57
CA THR A 150 -17.37 8.25 49.53
C THR A 150 -17.92 7.15 50.43
N SER A 151 -19.17 6.73 50.30
CA SER A 151 -19.78 5.77 51.24
C SER A 151 -19.21 4.36 51.07
N ALA A 152 -18.89 3.71 52.19
CA ALA A 152 -18.54 2.30 52.28
C ALA A 152 -19.60 1.53 53.05
N ALA A 153 -19.89 0.29 52.62
CA ALA A 153 -20.78 -0.58 53.37
C ALA A 153 -20.07 -1.08 54.66
N VAL A 154 -20.72 -0.89 55.79
CA VAL A 154 -20.20 -1.26 57.12
C VAL A 154 -21.30 -1.81 58.00
N THR A 155 -20.94 -2.79 58.81
CA THR A 155 -21.74 -3.25 59.96
C THR A 155 -20.91 -3.12 61.22
N ALA A 156 -21.45 -2.46 62.24
CA ALA A 156 -20.79 -2.33 63.54
C ALA A 156 -20.57 -3.71 64.18
N GLY A 157 -19.46 -3.90 64.88
CA GLY A 157 -19.29 -5.05 65.77
C GLY A 157 -20.13 -4.92 67.05
N SER A 158 -20.14 -5.96 67.87
CA SER A 158 -20.81 -5.94 69.16
C SER A 158 -20.08 -5.03 70.16
N LEU A 159 -20.82 -4.26 70.95
CA LEU A 159 -20.27 -3.47 72.06
C LEU A 159 -19.74 -4.37 73.19
N VAL A 160 -18.68 -3.92 73.83
CA VAL A 160 -18.06 -4.54 75.02
C VAL A 160 -17.94 -3.48 76.12
N GLY A 161 -18.30 -3.85 77.35
CA GLY A 161 -18.28 -2.96 78.52
C GLY A 161 -19.62 -2.36 78.92
N VAL A 162 -20.71 -2.73 78.25
CA VAL A 162 -22.08 -2.33 78.64
C VAL A 162 -22.50 -3.10 79.89
N ILE A 163 -23.02 -2.41 80.90
CA ILE A 163 -23.55 -3.03 82.13
C ILE A 163 -24.80 -3.83 81.77
N SER A 164 -24.91 -5.05 82.30
CA SER A 164 -26.06 -5.92 82.05
C SER A 164 -27.39 -5.24 82.40
N GLY A 165 -28.33 -5.23 81.45
CA GLY A 165 -29.65 -4.59 81.60
C GLY A 165 -29.73 -3.15 81.08
N ASP A 166 -28.60 -2.51 80.78
CA ASP A 166 -28.61 -1.19 80.13
C ASP A 166 -28.92 -1.32 78.63
N ASP A 167 -29.82 -0.47 78.14
CA ASP A 167 -30.12 -0.33 76.71
C ASP A 167 -29.14 0.65 76.05
N VAL A 168 -28.14 0.07 75.38
CA VAL A 168 -27.12 0.77 74.60
C VAL A 168 -26.90 0.05 73.27
N THR A 169 -27.03 0.79 72.19
CA THR A 169 -26.81 0.30 70.81
C THR A 169 -25.67 1.07 70.16
N VAL A 170 -25.06 0.48 69.12
CA VAL A 170 -24.00 1.12 68.32
C VAL A 170 -24.41 1.15 66.86
N ASN A 171 -24.24 2.32 66.24
CA ASN A 171 -24.36 2.50 64.80
C ASN A 171 -23.00 2.92 64.21
N ALA A 172 -22.68 2.41 63.02
CA ALA A 172 -21.44 2.71 62.32
C ALA A 172 -21.72 3.35 60.96
N VAL A 173 -20.93 4.37 60.61
CA VAL A 173 -20.90 4.96 59.26
C VAL A 173 -19.47 4.90 58.76
N ALA A 174 -19.27 4.41 57.55
CA ALA A 174 -17.95 4.27 56.95
C ALA A 174 -17.81 5.07 55.66
N ASN A 175 -16.69 5.78 55.52
CA ASN A 175 -16.38 6.56 54.33
C ASN A 175 -14.94 6.32 53.83
N TYR A 176 -14.77 6.19 52.52
CA TYR A 176 -13.50 6.34 51.83
C TYR A 176 -12.99 7.78 51.98
N SER A 177 -11.67 7.97 51.97
CA SER A 177 -11.04 9.29 52.06
C SER A 177 -11.39 10.25 50.91
N ASN A 178 -11.74 9.71 49.74
CA ASN A 178 -12.31 10.44 48.60
C ASN A 178 -13.04 9.47 47.66
N ALA A 179 -13.81 10.01 46.72
CA ALA A 179 -14.62 9.24 45.78
C ALA A 179 -13.88 8.79 44.50
N THR A 180 -12.64 9.23 44.27
CA THR A 180 -11.93 8.96 43.00
C THR A 180 -11.55 7.49 42.88
N VAL A 181 -11.30 7.00 41.67
CA VAL A 181 -10.79 5.63 41.46
C VAL A 181 -9.37 5.47 42.06
N GLY A 182 -9.06 4.27 42.56
CA GLY A 182 -7.73 3.93 43.08
C GLY A 182 -7.76 2.89 44.21
N THR A 183 -6.59 2.35 44.54
CA THR A 183 -6.36 1.36 45.60
C THR A 183 -5.69 2.00 46.83
N GLY A 184 -5.65 1.28 47.96
CA GLY A 184 -4.98 1.72 49.18
C GLY A 184 -5.67 2.90 49.89
N LYS A 185 -6.94 3.15 49.58
CA LYS A 185 -7.69 4.26 50.18
C LYS A 185 -8.00 3.97 51.65
N THR A 186 -7.91 5.01 52.47
CA THR A 186 -8.35 4.95 53.85
C THR A 186 -9.87 4.90 53.93
N ILE A 187 -10.40 3.95 54.67
CA ILE A 187 -11.81 3.89 55.09
C ILE A 187 -11.86 4.24 56.58
N MET A 188 -12.58 5.30 56.93
CA MET A 188 -12.80 5.74 58.30
C MET A 188 -14.20 5.31 58.75
N VAL A 189 -14.29 4.57 59.85
CA VAL A 189 -15.55 4.14 60.48
C VAL A 189 -15.78 4.97 61.74
N ALA A 190 -16.85 5.74 61.73
CA ALA A 190 -17.29 6.52 62.88
C ALA A 190 -18.45 5.82 63.58
N TYR A 191 -18.30 5.64 64.90
CA TYR A 191 -19.35 5.08 65.75
C TYR A 191 -20.18 6.15 66.42
N THR A 192 -21.47 5.87 66.56
CA THR A 192 -22.45 6.63 67.35
C THR A 192 -23.17 5.66 68.28
N LEU A 193 -23.46 6.10 69.52
CA LEU A 193 -24.24 5.32 70.47
C LEU A 193 -25.70 5.76 70.45
N GLY A 194 -26.60 4.79 70.59
CA GLY A 194 -28.03 4.99 70.78
C GLY A 194 -28.56 4.18 71.96
N GLY A 195 -29.86 4.24 72.22
CA GLY A 195 -30.48 3.60 73.38
C GLY A 195 -30.61 4.53 74.58
N THR A 196 -31.51 4.18 75.49
CA THR A 196 -31.91 5.05 76.61
C THR A 196 -30.81 5.31 77.64
N LYS A 197 -29.77 4.45 77.69
CA LYS A 197 -28.64 4.58 78.62
C LYS A 197 -27.34 5.06 77.97
N ALA A 198 -27.34 5.36 76.66
CA ALA A 198 -26.14 5.75 75.91
C ALA A 198 -25.36 6.92 76.53
N ALA A 199 -26.04 7.90 77.13
CA ALA A 199 -25.41 9.06 77.76
C ALA A 199 -24.49 8.71 78.95
N ASN A 200 -24.61 7.49 79.50
CA ASN A 200 -23.76 7.00 80.59
C ASN A 200 -22.45 6.36 80.09
N TYR A 201 -22.23 6.35 78.78
CA TYR A 201 -21.11 5.68 78.14
C TYR A 201 -20.40 6.62 77.16
N VAL A 202 -19.11 6.39 76.97
CA VAL A 202 -18.33 7.02 75.90
C VAL A 202 -18.27 6.05 74.71
N LYS A 203 -18.56 6.57 73.51
CA LYS A 203 -18.53 5.79 72.27
C LYS A 203 -17.16 5.13 72.04
N PRO A 204 -17.08 3.98 71.35
CA PRO A 204 -15.81 3.41 70.93
C PRO A 204 -15.00 4.38 70.06
N GLU A 205 -13.67 4.23 70.10
CA GLU A 205 -12.76 4.90 69.18
C GLU A 205 -13.10 4.56 67.72
N ASN A 206 -12.89 5.52 66.82
CA ASN A 206 -13.13 5.29 65.40
C ASN A 206 -12.15 4.24 64.85
N TYR A 207 -12.62 3.41 63.93
CA TYR A 207 -11.81 2.38 63.29
C TYR A 207 -11.35 2.84 61.90
N GLN A 208 -10.12 2.52 61.51
CA GLN A 208 -9.58 2.90 60.21
C GLN A 208 -8.77 1.77 59.56
N VAL A 209 -8.88 1.65 58.23
CA VAL A 209 -8.07 0.72 57.41
C VAL A 209 -7.65 1.41 56.12
N ALA A 210 -6.48 1.05 55.57
CA ALA A 210 -5.96 1.59 54.31
C ALA A 210 -5.99 0.55 53.17
N THR A 211 -7.04 -0.27 53.12
CA THR A 211 -7.21 -1.35 52.14
C THR A 211 -8.32 -1.07 51.13
N GLY A 212 -8.91 0.12 51.16
CA GLY A 212 -10.02 0.51 50.29
C GLY A 212 -9.64 0.58 48.81
N ALA A 213 -10.53 0.12 47.95
CA ALA A 213 -10.41 0.22 46.50
C ALA A 213 -11.71 0.72 45.85
N ILE A 214 -11.59 1.73 44.98
CA ILE A 214 -12.67 2.14 44.08
C ILE A 214 -12.22 1.80 42.66
N THR A 215 -12.92 0.90 41.99
CA THR A 215 -12.61 0.47 40.62
C THR A 215 -13.34 1.32 39.59
N LEU A 216 -12.81 1.40 38.37
CA LEU A 216 -13.46 2.12 37.25
C LEU A 216 -14.87 1.57 37.00
N LYS A 217 -15.83 2.44 36.69
CA LYS A 217 -17.17 2.02 36.27
C LYS A 217 -17.22 1.77 34.77
N GLN A 218 -17.72 0.62 34.34
CA GLN A 218 -17.94 0.31 32.92
C GLN A 218 -19.06 1.17 32.34
N LEU A 219 -18.80 1.83 31.22
CA LEU A 219 -19.83 2.52 30.44
C LEU A 219 -20.29 1.67 29.24
N THR A 220 -21.53 1.89 28.83
CA THR A 220 -22.07 1.35 27.57
C THR A 220 -22.50 2.51 26.66
N VAL A 221 -22.84 2.20 25.41
CA VAL A 221 -23.25 3.21 24.43
C VAL A 221 -24.58 2.83 23.81
N ALA A 222 -25.46 3.82 23.65
CA ALA A 222 -26.78 3.67 23.06
C ALA A 222 -26.87 4.43 21.74
N GLY A 223 -27.47 3.80 20.73
CA GLY A 223 -27.73 4.39 19.41
C GLY A 223 -26.50 4.77 18.57
N PRO A 224 -25.39 4.01 18.53
CA PRO A 224 -24.34 4.27 17.55
C PRO A 224 -24.87 4.00 16.13
N THR A 225 -24.49 4.84 15.15
CA THR A 225 -24.79 4.58 13.74
C THR A 225 -23.50 4.28 12.98
N LEU A 226 -23.53 3.23 12.16
CA LEU A 226 -22.38 2.79 11.37
C LEU A 226 -22.80 2.60 9.91
N THR A 227 -22.11 3.27 8.99
CA THR A 227 -22.28 3.04 7.55
C THR A 227 -21.38 1.89 7.13
N THR A 228 -21.96 0.81 6.64
CA THR A 228 -21.22 -0.42 6.28
C THR A 228 -20.82 -0.49 4.81
N SER A 229 -21.33 0.40 3.96
CA SER A 229 -20.99 0.44 2.54
C SER A 229 -20.39 1.77 2.10
N LYS A 230 -19.40 1.70 1.21
CA LYS A 230 -18.80 2.86 0.54
C LYS A 230 -18.26 2.48 -0.83
N ALA A 231 -18.10 3.48 -1.70
CA ALA A 231 -17.26 3.33 -2.89
C ALA A 231 -15.78 3.34 -2.51
N TYR A 232 -14.94 2.70 -3.32
CA TYR A 232 -13.51 2.73 -3.17
C TYR A 232 -12.98 4.17 -3.26
N ASP A 233 -12.24 4.59 -2.22
CA ASP A 233 -11.63 5.92 -2.09
C ASP A 233 -10.17 5.83 -1.59
N GLY A 234 -9.61 4.61 -1.56
CA GLY A 234 -8.23 4.36 -1.14
C GLY A 234 -7.98 4.36 0.37
N ASN A 235 -8.99 4.55 1.23
CA ASN A 235 -8.82 4.55 2.69
C ASN A 235 -9.65 3.47 3.41
N THR A 236 -9.26 3.16 4.64
CA THR A 236 -9.95 2.19 5.52
C THR A 236 -11.04 2.83 6.39
N SER A 237 -11.34 4.13 6.25
CA SER A 237 -12.28 4.80 7.15
C SER A 237 -13.73 4.45 6.81
N ALA A 238 -14.52 4.18 7.85
CA ALA A 238 -15.97 4.03 7.79
C ALA A 238 -16.64 5.19 8.52
N ALA A 239 -17.79 5.64 8.01
CA ALA A 239 -18.56 6.69 8.67
C ALA A 239 -19.28 6.10 9.90
N VAL A 240 -19.01 6.68 11.07
CA VAL A 240 -19.58 6.25 12.35
C VAL A 240 -19.98 7.46 13.19
N THR A 241 -21.05 7.32 13.97
CA THR A 241 -21.34 8.22 15.10
C THR A 241 -21.35 7.40 16.38
N ALA A 242 -20.79 7.98 17.46
CA ALA A 242 -20.59 7.25 18.70
C ALA A 242 -21.90 6.92 19.43
N GLY A 243 -22.98 7.66 19.21
CA GLY A 243 -24.19 7.57 20.03
C GLY A 243 -24.05 8.32 21.37
N SER A 244 -24.80 7.90 22.38
CA SER A 244 -24.80 8.49 23.73
C SER A 244 -24.31 7.51 24.79
N LEU A 245 -23.53 7.98 25.77
CA LEU A 245 -23.07 7.16 26.89
C LEU A 245 -24.23 6.81 27.84
N THR A 246 -24.22 5.57 28.32
CA THR A 246 -25.11 5.08 29.39
C THR A 246 -24.28 4.62 30.59
N GLY A 247 -24.73 4.97 31.80
CA GLY A 247 -24.06 4.60 33.06
C GLY A 247 -23.20 5.69 33.71
N VAL A 248 -23.09 6.88 33.11
CA VAL A 248 -22.41 8.04 33.71
C VAL A 248 -23.14 8.47 34.98
N VAL A 249 -22.39 8.76 36.05
CA VAL A 249 -22.94 9.30 37.31
C VAL A 249 -23.54 10.70 37.04
N SER A 250 -24.73 10.95 37.59
CA SER A 250 -25.46 12.19 37.35
C SER A 250 -24.64 13.44 37.72
N GLY A 251 -24.66 14.45 36.86
CA GLY A 251 -23.93 15.71 37.06
C GLY A 251 -22.47 15.70 36.60
N GLU A 252 -21.92 14.54 36.20
CA GLU A 252 -20.55 14.46 35.69
C GLU A 252 -20.46 14.71 34.18
N THR A 253 -19.29 15.19 33.74
CA THR A 253 -19.04 15.46 32.31
C THR A 253 -18.10 14.40 31.73
N VAL A 254 -18.68 13.50 30.95
CA VAL A 254 -17.96 12.50 30.15
C VAL A 254 -18.56 12.49 28.74
N THR A 255 -17.71 12.60 27.73
CA THR A 255 -18.08 12.55 26.31
C THR A 255 -17.47 11.34 25.64
N VAL A 256 -18.11 10.85 24.58
CA VAL A 256 -17.61 9.71 23.78
C VAL A 256 -17.42 10.12 22.32
N SER A 257 -16.31 9.69 21.73
CA SER A 257 -16.11 9.71 20.28
C SER A 257 -15.88 8.28 19.79
N ALA A 258 -16.12 8.05 18.49
CA ALA A 258 -15.93 6.76 17.85
C ALA A 258 -15.16 6.94 16.55
N VAL A 259 -14.25 6.00 16.28
CA VAL A 259 -13.57 5.85 14.99
C VAL A 259 -13.89 4.44 14.49
N ALA A 260 -14.27 4.33 13.21
CA ALA A 260 -14.56 3.06 12.59
C ALA A 260 -13.65 2.84 11.38
N THR A 261 -13.07 1.65 11.28
CA THR A 261 -12.17 1.29 10.17
C THR A 261 -12.46 -0.10 9.64
N TYR A 262 -12.49 -0.23 8.31
CA TYR A 262 -12.39 -1.50 7.61
C TYR A 262 -11.03 -2.16 7.86
N ASP A 263 -11.00 -3.48 7.85
CA ASP A 263 -9.77 -4.29 7.88
C ASP A 263 -8.78 -3.95 6.75
N THR A 264 -9.31 -3.62 5.57
CA THR A 264 -8.58 -3.38 4.34
C THR A 264 -9.29 -2.30 3.52
N GLY A 265 -8.51 -1.46 2.82
CA GLY A 265 -9.05 -0.38 1.97
C GLY A 265 -9.40 -0.80 0.53
N THR A 266 -9.27 -2.08 0.19
CA THR A 266 -9.52 -2.61 -1.16
C THR A 266 -10.99 -2.93 -1.38
N VAL A 267 -11.44 -3.13 -2.62
CA VAL A 267 -12.80 -3.59 -2.93
C VAL A 267 -13.07 -4.97 -2.33
N GLY A 268 -14.32 -5.22 -1.92
CA GLY A 268 -14.76 -6.54 -1.45
C GLY A 268 -16.00 -6.48 -0.57
N THR A 269 -16.60 -7.65 -0.35
CA THR A 269 -17.75 -7.88 0.55
C THR A 269 -17.30 -8.54 1.85
N SER A 270 -18.17 -8.54 2.85
CA SER A 270 -17.93 -9.22 4.15
C SER A 270 -16.68 -8.73 4.88
N LYS A 271 -16.30 -7.47 4.68
CA LYS A 271 -15.17 -6.87 5.39
C LYS A 271 -15.50 -6.63 6.85
N THR A 272 -14.49 -6.78 7.69
CA THR A 272 -14.61 -6.47 9.11
C THR A 272 -14.45 -4.97 9.33
N ILE A 273 -15.42 -4.33 9.98
CA ILE A 273 -15.31 -2.95 10.45
C ILE A 273 -15.17 -2.97 11.97
N THR A 274 -14.10 -2.38 12.49
CA THR A 274 -13.87 -2.23 13.93
C THR A 274 -14.20 -0.80 14.35
N VAL A 275 -15.13 -0.66 15.29
CA VAL A 275 -15.48 0.61 15.94
C VAL A 275 -14.76 0.68 17.29
N VAL A 276 -13.96 1.73 17.45
CA VAL A 276 -13.20 2.00 18.67
C VAL A 276 -13.77 3.26 19.31
N TYR A 277 -14.22 3.14 20.55
CA TYR A 277 -14.67 4.27 21.36
C TYR A 277 -13.50 4.89 22.13
N THR A 278 -13.58 6.19 22.36
CA THR A 278 -12.67 6.96 23.20
C THR A 278 -13.49 7.85 24.13
N LEU A 279 -13.15 7.86 25.42
CA LEU A 279 -13.76 8.76 26.40
C LEU A 279 -12.92 10.03 26.56
N ALA A 280 -13.60 11.15 26.80
CA ALA A 280 -12.99 12.43 27.16
C ALA A 280 -13.88 13.16 28.19
N GLY A 281 -13.38 14.27 28.73
CA GLY A 281 -14.05 15.05 29.78
C GLY A 281 -13.38 14.93 31.15
N ALA A 282 -13.74 15.83 32.06
CA ALA A 282 -13.08 15.97 33.36
C ALA A 282 -13.16 14.70 34.24
N ASN A 283 -14.24 13.92 34.09
CA ASN A 283 -14.49 12.73 34.90
C ASN A 283 -14.11 11.42 34.18
N ALA A 284 -13.59 11.46 32.94
CA ALA A 284 -13.37 10.26 32.12
C ALA A 284 -12.44 9.23 32.78
N GLY A 285 -11.47 9.68 33.59
CA GLY A 285 -10.54 8.81 34.33
C GLY A 285 -11.19 7.92 35.39
N ASN A 286 -12.48 8.10 35.69
CA ASN A 286 -13.22 7.25 36.63
C ASN A 286 -14.01 6.12 35.93
N TYR A 287 -13.92 6.02 34.60
CA TYR A 287 -14.72 5.11 33.78
C TYR A 287 -13.88 4.25 32.86
N VAL A 288 -14.39 3.06 32.56
CA VAL A 288 -13.92 2.25 31.43
C VAL A 288 -14.78 2.61 30.21
N LYS A 289 -14.12 2.84 29.07
CA LYS A 289 -14.81 3.09 27.80
C LYS A 289 -15.72 1.92 27.40
N PRO A 290 -16.77 2.17 26.59
CA PRO A 290 -17.55 1.09 25.98
C PRO A 290 -16.65 0.11 25.22
N GLU A 291 -17.05 -1.16 25.22
CA GLU A 291 -16.37 -2.20 24.45
C GLU A 291 -16.32 -1.84 22.97
N ASN A 292 -15.22 -2.20 22.31
CA ASN A 292 -15.12 -2.04 20.87
C ASN A 292 -16.17 -2.94 20.18
N HIS A 293 -16.75 -2.45 19.10
CA HIS A 293 -17.76 -3.18 18.34
C HIS A 293 -17.20 -3.60 16.99
N GLN A 294 -17.47 -4.83 16.55
CA GLN A 294 -17.05 -5.34 15.25
C GLN A 294 -18.24 -5.86 14.45
N VAL A 295 -18.28 -5.55 13.16
CA VAL A 295 -19.26 -6.09 12.21
C VAL A 295 -18.54 -6.64 10.97
N ALA A 296 -18.97 -7.78 10.45
CA ALA A 296 -18.39 -8.43 9.26
C ALA A 296 -19.30 -8.29 8.03
N THR A 297 -19.99 -7.16 7.91
CA THR A 297 -20.94 -6.85 6.83
C THR A 297 -20.46 -5.72 5.94
N GLY A 298 -19.21 -5.29 6.09
CA GLY A 298 -18.63 -4.19 5.35
C GLY A 298 -18.53 -4.48 3.85
N VAL A 299 -18.88 -3.50 3.02
CA VAL A 299 -18.77 -3.56 1.57
C VAL A 299 -18.03 -2.33 1.04
N ILE A 300 -16.96 -2.55 0.29
CA ILE A 300 -16.32 -1.51 -0.51
C ILE A 300 -16.57 -1.87 -1.98
N THR A 301 -17.35 -1.05 -2.68
CA THR A 301 -17.65 -1.25 -4.10
C THR A 301 -16.57 -0.62 -4.97
N ALA A 302 -16.28 -1.23 -6.12
CA ALA A 302 -15.30 -0.69 -7.06
C ALA A 302 -15.68 0.71 -7.56
N LEU A 303 -14.67 1.57 -7.72
CA LEU A 303 -14.86 2.90 -8.27
C LEU A 303 -14.90 2.81 -9.80
N PRO A 304 -15.98 3.24 -10.48
CA PRO A 304 -16.04 3.16 -11.93
C PRO A 304 -15.04 4.14 -12.57
N ILE A 305 -14.32 3.69 -13.58
CA ILE A 305 -13.65 4.60 -14.51
C ILE A 305 -14.72 5.24 -15.40
N THR A 306 -14.56 6.54 -15.66
CA THR A 306 -15.61 7.37 -16.30
C THR A 306 -15.19 7.90 -17.66
N ALA A 307 -13.89 8.03 -17.93
CA ALA A 307 -13.38 8.48 -19.22
C ALA A 307 -11.99 7.92 -19.52
N ILE A 308 -11.67 7.88 -20.81
CA ILE A 308 -10.32 7.73 -21.37
C ILE A 308 -10.09 8.85 -22.38
N GLY A 309 -8.92 9.48 -22.33
CA GLY A 309 -8.53 10.51 -23.29
C GLY A 309 -8.38 10.00 -24.72
N ALA A 310 -8.12 10.91 -25.66
CA ALA A 310 -7.78 10.55 -27.03
C ALA A 310 -6.44 9.76 -27.07
N VAL A 311 -6.31 8.86 -28.03
CA VAL A 311 -5.04 8.20 -28.35
C VAL A 311 -4.04 9.26 -28.83
N THR A 312 -2.80 9.20 -28.32
CA THR A 312 -1.70 10.07 -28.74
C THR A 312 -0.71 9.32 -29.61
N GLY A 313 0.09 10.06 -30.37
CA GLY A 313 0.97 9.51 -31.41
C GLY A 313 0.41 9.75 -32.81
N THR A 314 1.13 9.33 -33.84
CA THR A 314 0.71 9.48 -35.23
C THR A 314 0.20 8.13 -35.75
N ALA A 315 -1.06 8.07 -36.19
CA ALA A 315 -1.66 6.84 -36.73
C ALA A 315 -0.98 6.46 -38.06
N LYS A 316 0.07 5.66 -37.96
CA LYS A 316 0.95 5.35 -39.08
C LYS A 316 1.67 4.03 -38.84
N PHE A 317 1.87 3.25 -39.91
CA PHE A 317 2.59 1.99 -39.85
C PHE A 317 3.95 2.15 -39.15
N GLY A 318 4.22 1.30 -38.16
CA GLY A 318 5.48 1.30 -37.41
C GLY A 318 5.66 2.47 -36.42
N SER A 319 4.70 3.38 -36.27
CA SER A 319 4.76 4.49 -35.31
C SER A 319 3.98 4.15 -34.03
N GLU A 320 4.62 4.21 -32.86
CA GLU A 320 3.95 3.89 -31.60
C GLU A 320 2.79 4.85 -31.30
N LEU A 321 1.67 4.27 -30.88
CA LEU A 321 0.50 4.95 -30.33
C LEU A 321 0.42 4.68 -28.83
N THR A 322 -0.07 5.67 -28.09
CA THR A 322 -0.30 5.56 -26.64
C THR A 322 -1.77 5.81 -26.33
N SER A 323 -2.35 4.96 -25.49
CA SER A 323 -3.70 5.16 -24.94
C SER A 323 -3.84 6.50 -24.20
N GLY A 324 -5.06 7.03 -24.16
CA GLY A 324 -5.34 8.28 -23.46
C GLY A 324 -5.33 8.12 -21.93
N LEU A 325 -5.26 9.25 -21.22
CA LEU A 325 -5.32 9.27 -19.75
C LEU A 325 -6.66 8.74 -19.23
N ILE A 326 -6.62 7.93 -18.16
CA ILE A 326 -7.81 7.38 -17.50
C ILE A 326 -8.32 8.33 -16.43
N THR A 327 -9.65 8.44 -16.31
CA THR A 327 -10.33 9.17 -15.24
C THR A 327 -11.11 8.20 -14.34
N PRO A 328 -10.88 8.17 -13.02
CA PRO A 328 -9.91 9.01 -12.27
C PRO A 328 -8.46 8.62 -12.56
N ALA A 329 -7.54 9.58 -12.38
CA ALA A 329 -6.11 9.36 -12.55
C ALA A 329 -5.59 8.30 -11.57
N GLY A 330 -4.68 7.44 -12.01
CA GLY A 330 -4.14 6.33 -11.20
C GLY A 330 -5.04 5.10 -11.11
N ALA A 331 -6.18 5.08 -11.82
CA ALA A 331 -7.00 3.88 -11.93
C ALA A 331 -6.24 2.74 -12.62
N THR A 332 -6.30 1.55 -12.03
CA THR A 332 -5.75 0.33 -12.65
C THR A 332 -6.72 -0.20 -13.68
N VAL A 333 -6.22 -0.43 -14.90
CA VAL A 333 -7.03 -0.87 -16.04
C VAL A 333 -6.30 -1.97 -16.84
N SER A 334 -7.06 -2.77 -17.58
CA SER A 334 -6.55 -3.56 -18.70
C SER A 334 -6.94 -2.88 -20.03
N TYR A 335 -6.07 -2.99 -21.03
CA TYR A 335 -6.31 -2.42 -22.36
C TYR A 335 -6.65 -3.50 -23.38
N GLN A 336 -7.38 -3.10 -24.43
CA GLN A 336 -7.58 -3.88 -25.63
C GLN A 336 -7.68 -2.92 -26.83
N TRP A 337 -6.72 -3.01 -27.75
CA TRP A 337 -6.76 -2.26 -29.00
C TRP A 337 -7.69 -2.94 -29.99
N LYS A 338 -8.36 -2.11 -30.79
CA LYS A 338 -9.35 -2.53 -31.77
C LYS A 338 -9.18 -1.78 -33.08
N ARG A 339 -9.56 -2.41 -34.19
CA ARG A 339 -9.51 -1.83 -35.54
C ARG A 339 -10.87 -1.85 -36.22
N CYS A 340 -11.12 -0.86 -37.08
CA CYS A 340 -12.30 -0.78 -37.94
C CYS A 340 -11.97 -0.13 -39.29
N THR A 341 -12.74 -0.44 -40.33
CA THR A 341 -12.63 0.18 -41.66
C THR A 341 -13.20 1.61 -41.71
N THR A 342 -14.05 1.98 -40.75
CA THR A 342 -14.68 3.31 -40.67
C THR A 342 -14.52 3.89 -39.26
N SER A 343 -14.58 5.21 -39.11
CA SER A 343 -14.41 5.90 -37.81
C SER A 343 -15.46 5.48 -36.77
N ASP A 344 -16.68 5.19 -37.25
CA ASP A 344 -17.88 4.96 -36.43
C ASP A 344 -18.46 3.56 -36.61
N GLY A 345 -17.74 2.66 -37.29
CA GLY A 345 -18.16 1.29 -37.49
C GLY A 345 -17.95 0.40 -36.26
N THR A 346 -18.21 -0.90 -36.44
CA THR A 346 -17.95 -1.91 -35.41
C THR A 346 -16.47 -2.24 -35.34
N TYR A 347 -15.86 -2.01 -34.17
CA TYR A 347 -14.44 -2.26 -33.94
C TYR A 347 -14.19 -3.68 -33.44
N GLU A 348 -13.27 -4.39 -34.11
CA GLU A 348 -12.85 -5.74 -33.75
C GLU A 348 -11.55 -5.71 -32.96
N ASN A 349 -11.39 -6.63 -32.02
CA ASN A 349 -10.17 -6.75 -31.24
C ASN A 349 -8.97 -7.08 -32.12
N ILE A 350 -7.83 -6.49 -31.79
CA ILE A 350 -6.54 -6.88 -32.34
C ILE A 350 -5.93 -7.88 -31.35
N ASP A 351 -5.65 -9.09 -31.84
CA ASP A 351 -5.14 -10.18 -30.99
C ASP A 351 -3.82 -9.80 -30.32
N GLY A 352 -3.73 -10.03 -29.01
CA GLY A 352 -2.54 -9.76 -28.19
C GLY A 352 -2.27 -8.27 -27.92
N ALA A 353 -3.02 -7.34 -28.51
CA ALA A 353 -2.81 -5.91 -28.32
C ALA A 353 -3.48 -5.40 -27.04
N THR A 354 -2.89 -5.75 -25.89
CA THR A 354 -3.43 -5.46 -24.54
C THR A 354 -2.58 -4.50 -23.71
N SER A 355 -1.53 -3.93 -24.31
CA SER A 355 -0.66 -2.91 -23.69
C SER A 355 -1.28 -1.51 -23.74
N SER A 356 -0.79 -0.61 -22.89
CA SER A 356 -1.12 0.83 -22.94
C SER A 356 -0.59 1.51 -24.19
N THR A 357 0.33 0.87 -24.92
CA THR A 357 0.83 1.29 -26.23
C THR A 357 0.55 0.25 -27.31
N TYR A 358 0.56 0.68 -28.57
CA TYR A 358 0.42 -0.20 -29.72
C TYR A 358 1.15 0.37 -30.94
N THR A 359 1.88 -0.48 -31.65
CA THR A 359 2.56 -0.13 -32.91
C THR A 359 1.77 -0.73 -34.07
N PRO A 360 1.13 0.10 -34.93
CA PRO A 360 0.31 -0.38 -36.03
C PRO A 360 1.11 -1.27 -37.00
N VAL A 361 0.49 -2.37 -37.40
CA VAL A 361 1.05 -3.34 -38.36
C VAL A 361 0.42 -3.15 -39.75
N GLU A 362 0.89 -3.91 -40.74
CA GLU A 362 0.46 -3.76 -42.14
C GLU A 362 -1.06 -3.90 -42.30
N LEU A 363 -1.71 -4.80 -41.55
CA LEU A 363 -3.16 -5.02 -41.59
C LEU A 363 -3.99 -3.85 -41.05
N ASP A 364 -3.37 -2.90 -40.36
CA ASP A 364 -4.05 -1.74 -39.80
C ASP A 364 -4.03 -0.55 -40.77
N ILE A 365 -3.20 -0.60 -41.82
CA ILE A 365 -3.15 0.46 -42.83
C ILE A 365 -4.53 0.65 -43.45
N ALA A 366 -4.92 1.92 -43.63
CA ALA A 366 -6.26 2.34 -44.07
C ALA A 366 -7.40 1.99 -43.09
N LYS A 367 -7.09 1.62 -41.83
CA LYS A 367 -8.07 1.41 -40.75
C LYS A 367 -8.00 2.53 -39.72
N TYR A 368 -9.01 2.59 -38.88
CA TYR A 368 -9.07 3.41 -37.67
C TYR A 368 -8.80 2.53 -36.46
N LEU A 369 -8.11 3.07 -35.45
CA LEU A 369 -7.83 2.36 -34.21
C LEU A 369 -8.59 3.00 -33.03
N LYS A 370 -9.03 2.17 -32.10
CA LYS A 370 -9.56 2.57 -30.78
C LYS A 370 -8.91 1.70 -29.72
N VAL A 371 -8.89 2.18 -28.49
CA VAL A 371 -8.50 1.38 -27.33
C VAL A 371 -9.62 1.42 -26.30
N THR A 372 -10.00 0.24 -25.80
CA THR A 372 -10.87 0.11 -24.64
C THR A 372 -10.03 -0.10 -23.39
N ALA A 373 -10.30 0.67 -22.34
CA ALA A 373 -9.77 0.43 -21.01
C ALA A 373 -10.89 -0.10 -20.12
N THR A 374 -10.62 -1.18 -19.39
CA THR A 374 -11.54 -1.78 -18.42
C THR A 374 -10.92 -1.70 -17.02
N GLY A 375 -11.64 -1.13 -16.06
CA GLY A 375 -11.20 -1.05 -14.67
C GLY A 375 -10.96 -2.44 -14.08
N THR A 376 -9.84 -2.60 -13.37
CA THR A 376 -9.46 -3.85 -12.73
C THR A 376 -9.19 -3.64 -11.24
N GLY A 377 -9.31 -4.71 -10.45
CA GLY A 377 -9.05 -4.69 -9.01
C GLY A 377 -10.03 -3.78 -8.26
N ASN A 378 -9.55 -2.61 -7.82
CA ASN A 378 -10.37 -1.65 -7.07
C ASN A 378 -11.25 -0.76 -7.98
N TYR A 379 -11.07 -0.86 -9.29
CA TYR A 379 -11.79 -0.09 -10.28
C TYR A 379 -12.67 -0.98 -11.14
N SER A 380 -13.71 -0.39 -11.74
CA SER A 380 -14.66 -1.09 -12.60
C SER A 380 -15.06 -0.23 -13.81
N SER A 381 -16.01 -0.70 -14.61
CA SER A 381 -16.48 -0.10 -15.86
C SER A 381 -15.45 -0.15 -17.00
N THR A 382 -15.96 0.05 -18.23
CA THR A 382 -15.17 0.06 -19.45
C THR A 382 -15.44 1.36 -20.20
N VAL A 383 -14.37 2.00 -20.65
CA VAL A 383 -14.40 3.23 -21.45
C VAL A 383 -13.64 3.00 -22.75
N THR A 384 -14.04 3.68 -23.82
CA THR A 384 -13.43 3.53 -25.15
C THR A 384 -12.93 4.88 -25.62
N SER A 385 -11.72 4.94 -26.16
CA SER A 385 -11.19 6.16 -26.76
C SER A 385 -12.00 6.59 -27.98
N THR A 386 -11.85 7.85 -28.38
CA THR A 386 -12.18 8.26 -29.75
C THR A 386 -11.33 7.49 -30.75
N ALA A 387 -11.79 7.41 -32.00
CA ALA A 387 -10.98 6.85 -33.08
C ALA A 387 -9.70 7.67 -33.29
N THR A 388 -8.61 7.01 -33.65
CA THR A 388 -7.45 7.68 -34.27
C THR A 388 -7.83 8.29 -35.63
N GLY A 389 -6.92 9.02 -36.28
CA GLY A 389 -6.97 9.16 -37.73
C GLY A 389 -6.80 7.82 -38.45
N VAL A 390 -7.03 7.81 -39.76
CA VAL A 390 -6.73 6.64 -40.62
C VAL A 390 -5.23 6.32 -40.51
N VAL A 391 -4.89 5.06 -40.26
CA VAL A 391 -3.50 4.61 -40.22
C VAL A 391 -2.88 4.75 -41.62
N ALA A 392 -1.94 5.67 -41.74
CA ALA A 392 -1.19 5.89 -42.97
C ALA A 392 -0.06 4.86 -43.15
N LYS A 393 0.40 4.69 -44.40
CA LYS A 393 1.69 4.06 -44.68
C LYS A 393 2.82 4.86 -44.04
N ALA A 394 3.95 4.21 -43.76
CA ALA A 394 5.17 4.89 -43.36
C ALA A 394 5.58 5.91 -44.44
N ASP A 395 6.21 7.01 -44.03
CA ASP A 395 6.82 7.90 -45.02
C ASP A 395 7.98 7.14 -45.62
N SER A 396 8.20 7.32 -46.91
CA SER A 396 9.46 6.88 -47.49
C SER A 396 10.58 7.63 -46.77
N PRO A 397 11.65 6.94 -46.36
CA PRO A 397 12.82 7.65 -45.89
C PRO A 397 13.22 8.64 -46.99
N LEU A 398 13.60 9.87 -46.59
CA LEU A 398 14.40 10.71 -47.48
C LEU A 398 15.64 9.88 -47.78
N ALA A 399 15.68 9.24 -48.96
CA ALA A 399 16.86 8.48 -49.34
C ALA A 399 18.04 9.46 -49.32
N PRO A 400 19.23 9.02 -48.89
CA PRO A 400 20.46 9.66 -49.27
C PRO A 400 20.64 9.40 -50.77
N ILE A 401 19.83 10.06 -51.59
CA ILE A 401 20.06 10.13 -53.02
C ILE A 401 21.36 10.93 -53.10
N GLN A 402 22.49 10.26 -53.25
CA GLN A 402 23.78 10.94 -53.46
C GLN A 402 23.67 11.82 -54.72
N SER A 403 24.74 12.53 -55.07
CA SER A 403 24.81 13.27 -56.34
C SER A 403 24.67 12.30 -57.53
N ILE A 404 23.43 11.94 -57.87
CA ILE A 404 23.12 11.14 -59.04
C ILE A 404 23.38 12.03 -60.24
N ILE A 405 24.20 11.52 -61.13
CA ILE A 405 24.46 12.10 -62.44
C ILE A 405 23.95 11.12 -63.49
N GLY A 406 23.54 11.65 -64.64
CA GLY A 406 23.28 10.83 -65.79
C GLY A 406 23.95 11.38 -67.04
N TRP A 407 24.18 10.51 -68.01
CA TRP A 407 24.73 10.92 -69.30
C TRP A 407 24.23 10.04 -70.44
N PHE A 408 24.41 10.52 -71.66
CA PHE A 408 24.19 9.77 -72.90
C PHE A 408 25.37 9.97 -73.87
N ALA A 409 25.57 8.98 -74.75
CA ALA A 409 26.70 8.97 -75.67
C ALA A 409 26.60 10.08 -76.74
N ALA A 410 27.73 10.73 -77.05
CA ALA A 410 27.86 11.67 -78.15
C ALA A 410 27.87 10.94 -79.52
N PRO A 411 27.38 11.58 -80.61
CA PRO A 411 27.52 11.06 -81.97
C PRO A 411 28.98 10.71 -82.31
N PRO A 412 29.23 9.70 -83.16
CA PRO A 412 28.27 8.93 -83.98
C PRO A 412 27.65 7.70 -83.28
N ALA A 413 27.76 7.58 -81.95
CA ALA A 413 27.14 6.49 -81.20
C ALA A 413 25.60 6.52 -81.27
N ILE A 414 24.97 5.35 -81.18
CA ILE A 414 23.51 5.22 -81.11
C ILE A 414 23.02 5.76 -79.76
N VAL A 415 22.23 6.83 -79.80
CA VAL A 415 21.70 7.45 -78.59
C VAL A 415 20.32 6.89 -78.24
N THR A 416 20.31 5.73 -77.59
CA THR A 416 19.08 5.03 -77.16
C THR A 416 19.00 4.77 -75.66
N THR A 417 20.04 5.13 -74.91
CA THR A 417 20.10 4.94 -73.46
C THR A 417 20.51 6.21 -72.72
N VAL A 418 20.07 6.28 -71.46
CA VAL A 418 20.61 7.19 -70.45
C VAL A 418 21.21 6.35 -69.34
N GLU A 419 22.46 6.61 -69.01
CA GLU A 419 23.19 5.89 -67.97
C GLU A 419 23.20 6.73 -66.70
N LEU A 420 22.84 6.12 -65.56
CA LEU A 420 22.76 6.78 -64.26
C LEU A 420 23.82 6.22 -63.30
N TYR A 421 24.43 7.11 -62.51
CA TYR A 421 25.46 6.76 -61.52
C TYR A 421 25.20 7.42 -60.17
N GLY A 422 25.80 6.89 -59.11
CA GLY A 422 25.68 7.43 -57.75
C GLY A 422 24.43 6.95 -57.00
N LEU A 423 23.79 5.88 -57.49
CA LEU A 423 22.74 5.17 -56.76
C LEU A 423 23.38 4.28 -55.69
N THR A 424 22.61 3.89 -54.68
CA THR A 424 23.07 2.84 -53.74
C THR A 424 23.18 1.50 -54.49
N ALA A 425 24.31 0.81 -54.34
CA ALA A 425 24.55 -0.50 -54.95
C ALA A 425 23.40 -1.47 -54.67
N SER A 426 22.92 -2.13 -55.73
CA SER A 426 21.82 -3.10 -55.66
C SER A 426 20.52 -2.57 -55.03
N ALA A 427 20.29 -1.25 -55.07
CA ALA A 427 19.08 -0.65 -54.54
C ALA A 427 17.83 -1.26 -55.21
N THR A 428 16.93 -1.76 -54.38
CA THR A 428 15.60 -2.24 -54.80
C THR A 428 14.56 -1.16 -54.54
N ASN A 429 13.39 -1.27 -55.19
CA ASN A 429 12.27 -0.33 -55.04
C ASN A 429 12.57 1.12 -55.49
N LEU A 430 13.48 1.30 -56.45
CA LEU A 430 13.60 2.57 -57.16
C LEU A 430 12.80 2.50 -58.46
N GLU A 431 12.26 3.64 -58.86
CA GLU A 431 11.61 3.83 -60.15
C GLU A 431 12.04 5.14 -60.77
N ALA A 432 12.05 5.17 -62.11
CA ALA A 432 12.46 6.33 -62.88
C ALA A 432 11.43 6.70 -63.96
N ALA A 433 11.33 7.99 -64.25
CA ALA A 433 10.55 8.54 -65.35
C ALA A 433 11.43 9.46 -66.20
N VAL A 434 11.24 9.45 -67.52
CA VAL A 434 12.05 10.22 -68.47
C VAL A 434 11.18 11.24 -69.20
N ALA A 435 11.70 12.45 -69.34
CA ALA A 435 11.15 13.50 -70.20
C ALA A 435 12.14 13.79 -71.33
N LEU A 436 11.79 13.42 -72.55
CA LEU A 436 12.62 13.65 -73.74
C LEU A 436 12.37 15.08 -74.28
N ASN A 437 13.44 15.82 -74.59
CA ASN A 437 13.37 17.13 -75.26
C ASN A 437 12.42 18.16 -74.61
N GLY A 438 12.36 18.22 -73.27
CA GLY A 438 11.47 19.14 -72.55
C GLY A 438 9.99 18.78 -72.56
N SER A 439 9.63 17.55 -72.98
CA SER A 439 8.26 17.02 -72.98
C SER A 439 7.78 16.64 -71.57
N VAL A 440 6.55 16.12 -71.47
CA VAL A 440 6.00 15.52 -70.23
C VAL A 440 6.78 14.24 -69.87
N TYR A 441 6.95 13.99 -68.57
CA TYR A 441 7.56 12.75 -68.07
C TYR A 441 6.72 11.52 -68.44
N SER A 442 7.40 10.43 -68.77
CA SER A 442 6.81 9.10 -68.89
C SER A 442 6.18 8.63 -67.58
N ALA A 443 5.42 7.53 -67.64
CA ALA A 443 5.11 6.78 -66.44
C ALA A 443 6.41 6.31 -65.75
N TYR A 444 6.39 6.23 -64.43
CA TYR A 444 7.50 5.67 -63.67
C TYR A 444 7.61 4.17 -63.94
N ALA A 445 8.81 3.70 -64.25
CA ALA A 445 9.13 2.30 -64.42
C ALA A 445 10.18 1.88 -63.38
N SER A 446 10.12 0.63 -62.92
CA SER A 446 11.12 0.09 -61.98
C SER A 446 12.53 0.24 -62.55
N LEU A 447 13.44 0.74 -61.72
CA LEU A 447 14.85 0.91 -62.06
C LEU A 447 15.64 -0.30 -61.55
N ILE A 448 16.42 -0.93 -62.43
CA ILE A 448 17.33 -2.01 -62.06
C ILE A 448 18.69 -1.39 -61.76
N VAL A 449 19.09 -1.38 -60.49
CA VAL A 449 20.39 -0.86 -60.05
C VAL A 449 21.36 -2.02 -59.86
N ASN A 450 22.52 -1.93 -60.51
CA ASN A 450 23.55 -2.96 -60.42
C ASN A 450 24.38 -2.85 -59.12
N GLY A 451 25.28 -3.81 -58.91
CA GLY A 451 26.18 -3.88 -57.75
C GLY A 451 27.15 -2.70 -57.61
N ARG A 452 27.28 -1.84 -58.63
CA ARG A 452 28.10 -0.61 -58.61
C ARG A 452 27.29 0.67 -58.35
N GLY A 453 25.97 0.57 -58.14
CA GLY A 453 25.14 1.75 -57.92
C GLY A 453 24.88 2.53 -59.21
N ALA A 454 24.76 1.80 -60.31
CA ALA A 454 24.43 2.39 -61.61
C ALA A 454 23.24 1.68 -62.24
N ALA A 455 22.57 2.39 -63.16
CA ALA A 455 21.39 1.88 -63.84
C ALA A 455 21.32 2.44 -65.27
N THR A 456 20.84 1.63 -66.19
CA THR A 456 20.61 2.01 -67.58
C THR A 456 19.12 2.17 -67.82
N ILE A 457 18.72 3.30 -68.39
CA ILE A 457 17.37 3.47 -68.95
C ILE A 457 17.47 3.32 -70.46
N SER A 458 16.86 2.27 -71.01
CA SER A 458 16.95 1.90 -72.42
C SER A 458 15.63 2.12 -73.19
N GLY A 459 15.67 1.87 -74.50
CA GLY A 459 14.49 2.00 -75.37
C GLY A 459 14.06 3.44 -75.68
N LEU A 460 14.96 4.41 -75.47
CA LEU A 460 14.70 5.82 -75.71
C LEU A 460 15.04 6.18 -77.16
N SER A 461 14.38 7.21 -77.71
CA SER A 461 14.72 7.79 -79.00
C SER A 461 14.66 9.31 -78.94
N GLY A 462 15.63 10.00 -79.58
CA GLY A 462 15.69 11.46 -79.57
C GLY A 462 16.18 12.08 -78.26
N ILE A 463 17.12 11.44 -77.56
CA ILE A 463 17.74 12.00 -76.35
C ILE A 463 18.62 13.20 -76.73
N THR A 464 18.52 14.29 -75.97
CA THR A 464 19.40 15.47 -76.07
C THR A 464 19.84 15.92 -74.68
N THR A 465 20.67 16.97 -74.59
CA THR A 465 21.01 17.61 -73.31
C THR A 465 19.81 18.28 -72.62
N ALA A 466 18.67 18.42 -73.30
CA ALA A 466 17.41 18.85 -72.70
C ALA A 466 16.60 17.68 -72.07
N THR A 467 17.03 16.44 -72.24
CA THR A 467 16.41 15.28 -71.60
C THR A 467 16.59 15.34 -70.09
N LYS A 468 15.53 15.02 -69.35
CA LYS A 468 15.53 14.99 -67.89
C LYS A 468 15.06 13.65 -67.38
N VAL A 469 15.68 13.16 -66.30
CA VAL A 469 15.26 11.92 -65.62
C VAL A 469 14.81 12.25 -64.21
N ARG A 470 13.75 11.62 -63.71
CA ARG A 470 13.36 11.68 -62.30
C ARG A 470 13.50 10.30 -61.69
N VAL A 471 14.18 10.20 -60.56
CA VAL A 471 14.32 8.95 -59.77
C VAL A 471 13.67 9.12 -58.42
N ARG A 472 12.93 8.12 -57.94
CA ARG A 472 12.31 8.12 -56.61
C ARG A 472 12.17 6.70 -56.02
N ILE A 473 11.88 6.64 -54.73
CA ILE A 473 11.45 5.39 -54.07
C ILE A 473 10.02 5.06 -54.50
N LYS A 474 9.81 3.82 -54.93
CA LYS A 474 8.53 3.25 -55.30
C LYS A 474 7.66 3.00 -54.06
N GLU A 475 6.37 3.25 -54.19
CA GLU A 475 5.39 2.94 -53.15
C GLU A 475 5.31 1.42 -52.89
N THR A 476 5.23 1.03 -51.62
CA THR A 476 5.03 -0.37 -51.20
C THR A 476 3.71 -0.52 -50.45
N ALA A 477 3.39 -1.73 -49.97
CA ALA A 477 2.23 -1.95 -49.11
C ALA A 477 2.30 -1.14 -47.81
N THR A 478 3.51 -0.92 -47.29
CA THR A 478 3.76 -0.31 -45.98
C THR A 478 4.37 1.09 -46.03
N THR A 479 4.89 1.54 -47.18
CA THR A 479 5.63 2.80 -47.33
C THR A 479 5.06 3.61 -48.50
N LEU A 480 4.89 4.92 -48.30
CA LEU A 480 4.48 5.86 -49.34
C LEU A 480 5.50 5.94 -50.48
N VAL A 481 5.10 6.62 -51.57
CA VAL A 481 6.01 7.03 -52.63
C VAL A 481 6.98 8.10 -52.15
N GLY A 482 8.25 7.96 -52.52
CA GLY A 482 9.28 8.93 -52.13
C GLY A 482 9.25 10.19 -52.97
N ALA A 483 9.83 11.28 -52.44
CA ALA A 483 10.12 12.47 -53.23
C ALA A 483 11.05 12.09 -54.40
N TYR A 484 10.83 12.70 -55.57
CA TYR A 484 11.69 12.50 -56.72
C TYR A 484 12.91 13.42 -56.71
N LYS A 485 14.02 12.94 -57.27
CA LYS A 485 15.16 13.74 -57.66
C LYS A 485 15.21 13.85 -59.18
N GLU A 486 15.19 15.07 -59.69
CA GLU A 486 15.44 15.35 -61.10
C GLU A 486 16.96 15.34 -61.34
N ILE A 487 17.39 14.55 -62.34
CA ILE A 487 18.78 14.28 -62.69
C ILE A 487 19.14 15.10 -63.92
N THR A 488 20.27 15.81 -63.83
CA THR A 488 20.88 16.48 -64.99
C THR A 488 21.57 15.44 -65.85
N ILE A 489 21.28 15.45 -67.15
CA ILE A 489 21.89 14.54 -68.12
C ILE A 489 22.91 15.30 -68.99
N THR A 490 24.14 14.81 -69.06
CA THR A 490 25.22 15.34 -69.91
C THR A 490 25.37 14.52 -71.19
N GLN A 491 25.91 15.15 -72.24
CA GLN A 491 26.36 14.44 -73.44
C GLN A 491 27.86 14.19 -73.30
N GLU A 492 28.29 12.93 -73.39
CA GLU A 492 29.69 12.55 -73.18
C GLU A 492 30.21 11.64 -74.29
N ALA A 493 31.50 11.76 -74.62
CA ALA A 493 32.14 10.87 -75.56
C ALA A 493 32.28 9.46 -74.96
N LEU A 494 32.05 8.42 -75.77
CA LEU A 494 32.27 7.05 -75.32
C LEU A 494 33.76 6.82 -75.04
N THR A 495 34.06 6.48 -73.78
CA THR A 495 35.41 6.15 -73.32
C THR A 495 35.42 4.74 -72.75
N ILE A 496 36.51 4.02 -72.97
CA ILE A 496 36.65 2.65 -72.46
C ILE A 496 36.54 2.69 -70.92
N GLY A 497 35.73 1.80 -70.35
CA GLY A 497 35.38 1.74 -68.93
C GLY A 497 34.10 2.48 -68.54
N ALA A 498 33.55 3.31 -69.44
CA ALA A 498 32.26 3.94 -69.21
C ALA A 498 31.14 2.89 -69.24
N LEU A 499 30.16 2.97 -68.32
CA LEU A 499 28.95 2.18 -68.47
C LEU A 499 28.19 2.61 -69.70
N TYR A 500 27.79 1.65 -70.52
CA TYR A 500 27.05 1.92 -71.73
C TYR A 500 26.19 0.71 -72.05
N GLN A 501 24.91 0.95 -72.29
CA GLN A 501 23.91 -0.05 -72.67
C GLN A 501 23.92 -1.31 -71.79
N GLY A 502 23.97 -1.13 -70.46
CA GLY A 502 23.84 -2.23 -69.49
C GLY A 502 25.13 -2.95 -69.09
N GLY A 503 26.28 -2.54 -69.64
CA GLY A 503 27.60 -3.04 -69.24
C GLY A 503 28.65 -1.94 -69.22
N GLU A 504 29.92 -2.33 -69.17
CA GLU A 504 31.08 -1.44 -69.30
C GLU A 504 31.65 -1.54 -70.71
N LEU A 505 31.89 -0.39 -71.35
CA LEU A 505 32.53 -0.34 -72.66
C LEU A 505 33.94 -0.92 -72.54
N ALA A 506 34.19 -2.07 -73.16
CA ALA A 506 35.43 -2.82 -73.00
C ALA A 506 36.40 -2.55 -74.15
N TYR A 507 35.89 -2.38 -75.38
CA TYR A 507 36.72 -2.13 -76.55
C TYR A 507 35.95 -1.38 -77.62
N ILE A 508 36.63 -0.51 -78.37
CA ILE A 508 36.11 0.15 -79.57
C ILE A 508 36.87 -0.41 -80.77
N PHE A 509 36.15 -0.93 -81.76
CA PHE A 509 36.74 -1.52 -82.96
C PHE A 509 37.56 -0.49 -83.73
N GLN A 510 38.73 -0.91 -84.16
CA GLN A 510 39.67 -0.17 -84.99
C GLN A 510 39.61 -0.68 -86.44
N SER A 511 40.11 0.13 -87.38
CA SER A 511 40.24 -0.29 -88.78
C SER A 511 41.01 -1.61 -88.89
N GLY A 512 40.39 -2.61 -89.53
CA GLY A 512 40.92 -3.97 -89.66
C GLY A 512 40.30 -4.99 -88.70
N ASN A 513 39.53 -4.56 -87.68
CA ASN A 513 38.73 -5.47 -86.88
C ASN A 513 37.47 -5.95 -87.61
N ALA A 514 37.09 -7.21 -87.39
CA ALA A 514 35.81 -7.74 -87.86
C ALA A 514 34.65 -6.96 -87.20
N GLY A 515 33.76 -6.41 -88.02
CA GLY A 515 32.66 -5.55 -87.56
C GLY A 515 32.98 -4.06 -87.50
N TYR A 516 34.20 -3.64 -87.82
CA TYR A 516 34.53 -2.22 -87.99
C TYR A 516 33.79 -1.63 -89.20
N VAL A 517 33.14 -0.50 -89.00
CA VAL A 517 32.48 0.29 -90.05
C VAL A 517 33.02 1.71 -89.94
N ALA A 518 33.52 2.26 -91.05
CA ALA A 518 34.01 3.64 -91.08
C ALA A 518 32.89 4.61 -90.64
N ASP A 519 33.27 5.63 -89.87
CA ASP A 519 32.37 6.68 -89.35
C ASP A 519 31.26 6.20 -88.38
N GLN A 520 31.36 4.97 -87.87
CA GLN A 520 30.51 4.42 -86.81
C GLN A 520 31.36 3.98 -85.61
N ILE A 521 30.80 4.06 -84.41
CA ILE A 521 31.42 3.49 -83.21
C ILE A 521 30.74 2.16 -82.92
N HIS A 522 31.47 1.08 -83.15
CA HIS A 522 31.11 -0.28 -82.74
C HIS A 522 32.16 -0.84 -81.80
N GLY A 523 31.81 -1.87 -81.05
CA GLY A 523 32.79 -2.53 -80.20
C GLY A 523 32.20 -3.59 -79.28
N LEU A 524 32.89 -3.80 -78.17
CA LEU A 524 32.53 -4.78 -77.14
C LEU A 524 32.14 -4.06 -75.86
N ILE A 525 31.01 -4.47 -75.28
CA ILE A 525 30.59 -4.12 -73.93
C ILE A 525 30.66 -5.39 -73.09
N VAL A 526 31.22 -5.31 -71.89
CA VAL A 526 31.30 -6.44 -70.94
C VAL A 526 30.34 -6.24 -69.77
N SER A 527 29.84 -7.33 -69.18
CA SER A 527 29.04 -7.28 -67.95
C SER A 527 29.79 -6.51 -66.86
N VAL A 528 29.06 -5.68 -66.10
CA VAL A 528 29.64 -4.76 -65.09
C VAL A 528 30.33 -5.49 -63.93
N GLU A 529 29.96 -6.76 -63.71
CA GLU A 529 30.51 -7.64 -62.69
C GLU A 529 30.73 -9.06 -63.21
N ASP A 530 31.53 -9.84 -62.48
CA ASP A 530 31.65 -11.28 -62.71
C ASP A 530 30.30 -11.92 -62.39
N LEU A 531 29.79 -12.79 -63.27
CA LEU A 531 28.47 -13.39 -63.06
C LEU A 531 28.51 -14.47 -61.98
N ASN A 532 29.21 -15.56 -62.25
CA ASN A 532 29.45 -16.65 -61.31
C ASN A 532 30.65 -17.48 -61.80
N THR A 533 31.13 -18.39 -60.94
CA THR A 533 32.09 -19.43 -61.30
C THR A 533 31.35 -20.72 -61.64
N ILE A 534 31.53 -21.25 -62.85
CA ILE A 534 30.70 -22.35 -63.34
C ILE A 534 31.43 -23.22 -64.38
N PRO A 535 31.06 -24.49 -64.62
CA PRO A 535 31.61 -25.28 -65.72
C PRO A 535 31.29 -24.71 -67.10
N TRP A 536 32.17 -24.97 -68.05
CA TRP A 536 31.96 -24.62 -69.46
C TRP A 536 30.76 -25.37 -70.06
N ALA A 537 30.59 -26.64 -69.67
CA ALA A 537 29.46 -27.49 -70.05
C ALA A 537 28.99 -28.36 -68.88
N ILE A 538 27.69 -28.66 -68.83
CA ILE A 538 27.10 -29.57 -67.83
C ILE A 538 27.61 -31.01 -68.01
N PRO A 539 27.48 -31.89 -67.00
CA PRO A 539 28.01 -33.27 -67.07
C PRO A 539 27.59 -34.08 -68.30
N ALA A 540 26.38 -33.86 -68.83
CA ALA A 540 25.88 -34.55 -70.01
C ALA A 540 26.62 -34.17 -71.31
N TYR A 541 27.22 -32.97 -71.38
CA TYR A 541 27.83 -32.42 -72.60
C TYR A 541 29.32 -32.07 -72.44
N ASN A 542 29.92 -32.27 -71.27
CA ASN A 542 31.32 -31.95 -71.02
C ASN A 542 32.35 -32.87 -71.72
N GLN A 543 31.88 -33.85 -72.50
CA GLN A 543 32.67 -34.74 -73.35
C GLN A 543 32.24 -34.69 -74.82
N THR A 544 31.47 -33.69 -75.23
CA THR A 544 30.94 -33.54 -76.59
C THR A 544 31.54 -32.30 -77.25
N GLU A 545 32.00 -32.41 -78.50
CA GLU A 545 32.49 -31.27 -79.29
C GLU A 545 31.34 -30.39 -79.79
N VAL A 546 31.50 -29.07 -79.71
CA VAL A 546 30.62 -28.06 -80.28
C VAL A 546 31.16 -27.63 -81.63
N THR A 547 30.82 -28.42 -82.67
CA THR A 547 31.39 -28.23 -84.02
C THR A 547 31.20 -26.81 -84.54
N GLY A 548 32.29 -26.20 -84.99
CA GLY A 548 32.30 -24.88 -85.63
C GLY A 548 32.39 -23.68 -84.68
N THR A 549 32.87 -23.87 -83.45
CA THR A 549 33.34 -22.74 -82.64
C THR A 549 34.59 -22.11 -83.24
N SER A 550 34.77 -20.80 -83.06
CA SER A 550 35.92 -20.04 -83.55
C SER A 550 36.57 -19.23 -82.42
N TYR A 551 37.83 -18.86 -82.60
CA TYR A 551 38.54 -17.96 -81.70
C TYR A 551 38.36 -16.50 -82.08
N ALA A 552 37.96 -16.23 -83.33
CA ALA A 552 38.07 -14.93 -83.95
C ALA A 552 37.19 -13.86 -83.27
N LEU A 553 37.59 -12.60 -83.38
CA LEU A 553 36.77 -11.45 -83.03
C LEU A 553 35.45 -11.49 -83.80
N GLY A 554 34.32 -11.32 -83.11
CA GLY A 554 32.98 -11.39 -83.67
C GLY A 554 32.34 -12.79 -83.65
N SER A 555 33.05 -13.82 -83.18
CA SER A 555 32.53 -15.20 -83.16
C SER A 555 31.83 -15.60 -81.86
N GLY A 556 31.98 -14.86 -80.75
CA GLY A 556 31.49 -15.31 -79.44
C GLY A 556 29.98 -15.48 -79.36
N MET A 557 29.22 -14.59 -80.01
CA MET A 557 27.76 -14.73 -80.12
C MET A 557 27.36 -16.05 -80.79
N GLN A 558 28.00 -16.38 -81.92
CA GLN A 558 27.70 -17.59 -82.67
C GLN A 558 28.15 -18.84 -81.92
N ASN A 559 29.33 -18.80 -81.29
CA ASN A 559 29.81 -19.86 -80.43
C ASN A 559 28.83 -20.12 -79.27
N THR A 560 28.40 -19.07 -78.57
CA THR A 560 27.44 -19.15 -77.47
C THR A 560 26.13 -19.79 -77.91
N ASN A 561 25.59 -19.39 -79.08
CA ASN A 561 24.39 -19.99 -79.65
C ASN A 561 24.57 -21.49 -79.92
N ARG A 562 25.73 -21.92 -80.45
CA ARG A 562 26.03 -23.34 -80.68
C ARG A 562 26.12 -24.13 -79.37
N ILE A 563 26.78 -23.57 -78.36
CA ILE A 563 26.91 -24.21 -77.04
C ILE A 563 25.53 -24.41 -76.42
N ILE A 564 24.69 -23.36 -76.40
CA ILE A 564 23.33 -23.43 -75.84
C ILE A 564 22.47 -24.43 -76.62
N ALA A 565 22.57 -24.42 -77.96
CA ALA A 565 21.80 -25.35 -78.78
C ALA A 565 22.17 -26.82 -78.52
N GLN A 566 23.46 -27.13 -78.36
CA GLN A 566 23.90 -28.46 -77.94
C GLN A 566 23.30 -28.85 -76.59
N HIS A 567 23.32 -27.95 -75.61
CA HIS A 567 22.81 -28.19 -74.26
C HIS A 567 21.28 -28.36 -74.22
N ASN A 568 20.58 -27.86 -75.24
CA ASN A 568 19.16 -28.06 -75.45
C ASN A 568 18.83 -29.26 -76.37
N GLY A 569 19.82 -30.13 -76.67
CA GLY A 569 19.63 -31.36 -77.44
C GLY A 569 19.54 -31.17 -78.96
N VAL A 570 19.90 -29.99 -79.49
CA VAL A 570 19.96 -29.76 -80.94
C VAL A 570 21.20 -30.44 -81.53
N ALA A 571 21.01 -31.19 -82.62
CA ALA A 571 22.09 -31.93 -83.27
C ALA A 571 23.18 -31.01 -83.86
N SER A 572 24.45 -31.48 -83.80
CA SER A 572 25.61 -30.74 -84.30
C SER A 572 25.49 -30.40 -85.78
N GLY A 573 25.64 -29.12 -86.14
CA GLY A 573 25.58 -28.61 -87.51
C GLY A 573 24.25 -27.97 -87.92
N SER A 574 23.21 -28.01 -87.08
CA SER A 574 21.88 -27.41 -87.38
C SER A 574 21.65 -26.04 -86.71
N TYR A 575 22.73 -25.34 -86.34
CA TYR A 575 22.67 -24.18 -85.46
C TYR A 575 22.36 -22.89 -86.23
N ASN A 576 21.14 -22.35 -86.06
CA ASN A 576 20.75 -21.04 -86.59
C ASN A 576 20.95 -19.94 -85.53
N SER A 577 21.45 -18.79 -85.96
CA SER A 577 21.64 -17.55 -85.17
C SER A 577 20.38 -16.99 -84.48
N ALA A 578 19.18 -17.48 -84.80
CA ALA A 578 17.91 -16.87 -84.43
C ALA A 578 17.07 -17.65 -83.38
N ILE A 579 17.64 -18.61 -82.64
CA ILE A 579 16.86 -19.40 -81.69
C ILE A 579 16.65 -18.63 -80.38
N ASN A 580 15.43 -18.13 -80.17
CA ASN A 580 14.96 -17.58 -78.90
C ASN A 580 14.65 -18.72 -77.91
N TYR A 581 15.58 -19.01 -77.00
CA TYR A 581 15.34 -19.98 -75.93
C TYR A 581 14.56 -19.31 -74.79
N THR A 582 13.33 -19.77 -74.55
CA THR A 582 12.42 -19.21 -73.51
C THR A 582 12.78 -19.66 -72.09
N THR A 583 13.66 -20.66 -71.94
CA THR A 583 14.23 -21.10 -70.67
C THR A 583 15.73 -21.25 -70.84
N LEU A 584 16.49 -20.30 -70.31
CA LEU A 584 17.96 -20.35 -70.30
C LEU A 584 18.42 -21.11 -69.06
N ASP A 585 19.18 -22.16 -69.27
CA ASP A 585 19.83 -22.90 -68.19
C ASP A 585 21.12 -22.19 -67.80
N SER A 586 21.14 -21.61 -66.60
CA SER A 586 22.29 -20.87 -66.06
C SER A 586 23.30 -21.76 -65.34
N SER A 587 23.26 -23.09 -65.52
CA SER A 587 24.15 -24.06 -64.87
C SER A 587 25.49 -24.29 -65.59
N TYR A 588 25.72 -23.63 -66.72
CA TYR A 588 26.97 -23.65 -67.50
C TYR A 588 27.30 -22.27 -68.10
N ALA A 589 28.55 -22.07 -68.52
CA ALA A 589 29.10 -20.74 -68.84
C ALA A 589 28.33 -19.98 -69.92
N ALA A 590 28.02 -20.61 -71.05
CA ALA A 590 27.31 -19.95 -72.15
C ALA A 590 25.86 -19.62 -71.80
N GLY A 591 25.16 -20.50 -71.08
CA GLY A 591 23.79 -20.27 -70.63
C GLY A 591 23.70 -19.18 -69.56
N LEU A 592 24.65 -19.16 -68.62
CA LEU A 592 24.79 -18.08 -67.63
C LEU A 592 25.08 -16.73 -68.30
N ALA A 593 26.01 -16.69 -69.26
CA ALA A 593 26.34 -15.47 -70.00
C ALA A 593 25.15 -14.93 -70.80
N ARG A 594 24.38 -15.80 -71.46
CA ARG A 594 23.16 -15.44 -72.20
C ARG A 594 22.02 -14.98 -71.28
N GLY A 595 21.96 -15.52 -70.06
CA GLY A 595 20.95 -15.16 -69.06
C GLY A 595 21.17 -13.81 -68.39
N TYR A 596 22.36 -13.20 -68.56
CA TYR A 596 22.60 -11.85 -68.08
C TYR A 596 21.73 -10.84 -68.84
N ASN A 597 21.03 -9.97 -68.11
CA ASN A 597 20.07 -9.00 -68.66
C ASN A 597 20.48 -7.55 -68.32
N GLY A 598 21.78 -7.27 -68.38
CA GLY A 598 22.31 -5.92 -68.14
C GLY A 598 21.65 -4.90 -69.05
N GLY A 599 21.12 -3.82 -68.48
CA GLY A 599 20.44 -2.73 -69.21
C GLY A 599 19.14 -3.12 -69.93
N GLY A 600 18.59 -4.31 -69.64
CA GLY A 600 17.41 -4.85 -70.32
C GLY A 600 17.69 -5.46 -71.69
N TYR A 601 18.96 -5.66 -72.03
CA TYR A 601 19.38 -6.31 -73.28
C TYR A 601 19.46 -7.82 -73.12
N GLY A 602 18.98 -8.58 -74.10
CA GLY A 602 19.00 -10.06 -74.11
C GLY A 602 20.02 -10.68 -75.08
N ASP A 603 20.85 -9.86 -75.72
CA ASP A 603 21.82 -10.25 -76.75
C ASP A 603 23.22 -10.57 -76.18
N TRP A 604 23.35 -10.66 -74.85
CA TRP A 604 24.59 -11.02 -74.15
C TRP A 604 25.09 -12.44 -74.51
N PHE A 605 26.42 -12.62 -74.56
CA PHE A 605 27.06 -13.88 -74.94
C PHE A 605 28.40 -14.13 -74.24
N LEU A 606 28.84 -15.38 -74.21
CA LEU A 606 30.17 -15.76 -73.73
C LEU A 606 31.22 -15.41 -74.83
N PRO A 607 32.21 -14.54 -74.57
CA PRO A 607 33.11 -14.04 -75.61
C PRO A 607 34.02 -15.15 -76.16
N SER A 608 34.39 -15.05 -77.43
CA SER A 608 35.46 -15.86 -78.02
C SER A 608 36.81 -15.55 -77.36
N SER A 609 37.82 -16.39 -77.59
CA SER A 609 39.15 -16.11 -77.03
C SER A 609 39.73 -14.76 -77.47
N GLU A 610 39.50 -14.33 -78.71
CA GLU A 610 39.98 -13.03 -79.19
C GLU A 610 39.13 -11.86 -78.68
N GLU A 611 37.82 -12.01 -78.52
CA GLU A 611 36.98 -11.00 -77.87
C GLU A 611 37.39 -10.81 -76.41
N MET A 612 37.68 -11.91 -75.69
CA MET A 612 38.17 -11.84 -74.31
C MET A 612 39.56 -11.17 -74.24
N TYR A 613 40.43 -11.38 -75.24
CA TYR A 613 41.70 -10.66 -75.35
C TYR A 613 41.49 -9.14 -75.40
N PHE A 614 40.59 -8.66 -76.26
CA PHE A 614 40.32 -7.22 -76.39
C PHE A 614 39.65 -6.62 -75.15
N VAL A 615 38.76 -7.37 -74.50
CA VAL A 615 38.18 -6.97 -73.20
C VAL A 615 39.28 -6.83 -72.15
N TYR A 616 40.23 -7.77 -72.09
CA TYR A 616 41.32 -7.75 -71.13
C TYR A 616 42.37 -6.66 -71.40
N LEU A 617 42.67 -6.34 -72.67
CA LEU A 617 43.65 -5.28 -73.01
C LEU A 617 43.32 -3.93 -72.37
N ASN A 618 42.03 -3.66 -72.13
CA ASN A 618 41.56 -2.39 -71.59
C ASN A 618 41.03 -2.50 -70.15
N LYS A 619 41.49 -3.52 -69.42
CA LYS A 619 41.12 -3.86 -68.02
C LYS A 619 41.36 -2.78 -66.97
N THR A 620 42.12 -1.72 -67.26
CA THR A 620 42.28 -0.59 -66.31
C THR A 620 41.02 0.24 -66.19
N SER A 621 40.07 0.06 -67.10
CA SER A 621 38.85 0.85 -67.21
C SER A 621 37.59 -0.02 -67.10
N ALA A 622 37.62 -1.26 -67.60
CA ALA A 622 36.61 -2.29 -67.31
C ALA A 622 37.08 -3.09 -66.10
N ALA A 623 36.30 -3.14 -65.01
CA ALA A 623 36.68 -3.77 -63.74
C ALA A 623 36.85 -5.31 -63.84
N MET A 624 37.90 -5.75 -64.54
CA MET A 624 38.30 -7.15 -64.73
C MET A 624 39.20 -7.58 -63.58
N LEU A 625 38.73 -8.56 -62.82
CA LEU A 625 39.39 -9.08 -61.62
C LEU A 625 40.38 -10.19 -61.96
N SER A 626 41.29 -10.43 -61.02
CA SER A 626 42.26 -11.53 -61.03
C SER A 626 41.55 -12.88 -61.10
N GLY A 627 41.80 -13.67 -62.14
CA GLY A 627 41.27 -15.03 -62.26
C GLY A 627 41.24 -15.52 -63.70
N ILE A 628 40.84 -16.79 -63.85
CA ILE A 628 40.70 -17.44 -65.16
C ILE A 628 39.25 -17.31 -65.61
N TYR A 629 39.03 -16.86 -66.84
CA TYR A 629 37.70 -16.66 -67.41
C TYR A 629 37.41 -17.64 -68.53
N TRP A 630 36.19 -18.17 -68.56
CA TRP A 630 35.75 -18.96 -69.70
C TRP A 630 35.62 -18.10 -70.97
N THR A 631 36.04 -18.68 -72.09
CA THR A 631 35.73 -18.18 -73.43
C THR A 631 34.82 -19.19 -74.12
N SER A 632 34.10 -18.79 -75.16
CA SER A 632 33.20 -19.67 -75.92
C SER A 632 33.91 -20.55 -76.95
N SER A 633 35.24 -20.51 -77.00
CA SER A 633 36.04 -21.24 -77.97
C SER A 633 36.49 -22.60 -77.43
N GLU A 634 36.33 -23.67 -78.22
CA GLU A 634 36.89 -24.98 -77.89
C GLU A 634 38.39 -25.08 -78.19
N SER A 635 39.08 -26.09 -77.64
CA SER A 635 40.51 -26.30 -77.89
C SER A 635 40.79 -26.88 -79.28
N THR A 636 41.76 -26.31 -79.97
CA THR A 636 42.42 -26.86 -81.17
C THR A 636 43.88 -27.25 -80.90
N GLN A 637 44.31 -27.20 -79.62
CA GLN A 637 45.69 -27.49 -79.25
C GLN A 637 45.97 -29.00 -79.34
N PRO A 638 47.06 -29.42 -80.01
CA PRO A 638 47.48 -30.82 -80.01
C PRO A 638 47.60 -31.38 -78.59
N GLY A 639 47.02 -32.56 -78.35
CA GLY A 639 46.98 -33.21 -77.03
C GLY A 639 45.78 -32.83 -76.16
N PHE A 640 44.97 -31.84 -76.55
CA PHE A 640 43.77 -31.44 -75.82
C PHE A 640 42.56 -31.36 -76.75
N PRO A 641 41.84 -32.48 -76.97
CA PRO A 641 40.75 -32.53 -77.95
C PRO A 641 39.57 -31.63 -77.54
N PRO A 642 38.88 -31.01 -78.52
CA PRO A 642 37.75 -30.10 -78.26
C PRO A 642 36.59 -30.80 -77.55
N THR A 643 36.44 -32.12 -77.71
CA THR A 643 35.41 -32.91 -77.02
C THR A 643 35.43 -32.71 -75.51
N ARG A 644 36.61 -32.58 -74.89
CA ARG A 644 36.77 -32.45 -73.44
C ARG A 644 37.29 -31.09 -72.98
N ASN A 645 37.80 -30.27 -73.89
CA ASN A 645 38.56 -29.09 -73.51
C ASN A 645 38.10 -27.81 -74.22
N ALA A 646 38.06 -26.72 -73.46
CA ALA A 646 37.75 -25.38 -73.95
C ALA A 646 38.85 -24.39 -73.54
N ARG A 647 38.82 -23.21 -74.15
CA ARG A 647 39.78 -22.14 -73.86
C ARG A 647 39.33 -21.33 -72.65
N GLY A 648 40.26 -21.19 -71.70
CA GLY A 648 40.15 -20.24 -70.61
C GLY A 648 41.20 -19.14 -70.78
N TRP A 649 40.84 -17.93 -70.39
CA TRP A 649 41.69 -16.76 -70.48
C TRP A 649 42.28 -16.42 -69.11
N ASP A 650 43.61 -16.29 -69.01
CA ASP A 650 44.33 -15.91 -67.80
C ASP A 650 45.27 -14.71 -68.02
N ALA A 651 45.48 -13.91 -66.99
CA ALA A 651 46.42 -12.79 -66.96
C ALA A 651 47.88 -13.31 -66.86
N PRO A 652 48.84 -12.85 -67.70
CA PRO A 652 48.80 -11.67 -68.54
C PRO A 652 48.82 -12.03 -70.04
N LEU A 653 47.68 -12.49 -70.58
CA LEU A 653 47.43 -12.82 -72.00
C LEU A 653 47.60 -14.30 -72.39
N ASN A 654 47.50 -15.22 -71.45
CA ASN A 654 47.67 -16.64 -71.75
C ASN A 654 46.32 -17.31 -72.00
N ASN A 655 46.09 -17.72 -73.26
CA ASN A 655 44.91 -18.48 -73.67
C ASN A 655 45.14 -20.00 -73.46
N TRP A 656 44.90 -20.46 -72.24
CA TRP A 656 45.13 -21.84 -71.84
C TRP A 656 43.97 -22.77 -72.18
N VAL A 657 44.24 -24.07 -72.14
CA VAL A 657 43.26 -25.13 -72.38
C VAL A 657 42.90 -25.80 -71.07
N TYR A 658 41.60 -25.92 -70.81
CA TYR A 658 41.08 -26.52 -69.59
C TYR A 658 39.95 -27.49 -69.90
N VAL A 659 39.77 -28.48 -69.01
CA VAL A 659 38.67 -29.43 -69.10
C VAL A 659 37.33 -28.72 -68.90
N LYS A 660 36.32 -29.05 -69.72
CA LYS A 660 35.01 -28.38 -69.72
C LYS A 660 34.25 -28.45 -68.40
N SER A 661 34.60 -29.40 -67.53
CA SER A 661 34.04 -29.55 -66.19
C SER A 661 34.68 -28.65 -65.13
N ALA A 662 35.78 -27.95 -65.45
CA ALA A 662 36.42 -27.04 -64.50
C ALA A 662 35.54 -25.83 -64.21
N VAL A 663 35.58 -25.31 -62.99
CA VAL A 663 34.75 -24.18 -62.57
C VAL A 663 35.58 -22.90 -62.70
N MET A 664 35.14 -21.95 -63.51
CA MET A 664 35.87 -20.70 -63.79
C MET A 664 34.92 -19.51 -63.89
N ASN A 665 35.49 -18.29 -63.79
CA ASN A 665 34.71 -17.07 -63.87
C ASN A 665 34.04 -16.91 -65.24
N VAL A 666 32.83 -16.36 -65.23
CA VAL A 666 32.10 -16.00 -66.45
C VAL A 666 31.88 -14.50 -66.50
N ARG A 667 32.28 -13.92 -67.63
CA ARG A 667 31.88 -12.58 -68.06
C ARG A 667 31.07 -12.71 -69.32
N SER A 668 30.02 -11.90 -69.39
CA SER A 668 29.22 -11.81 -70.59
C SER A 668 29.61 -10.58 -71.39
N VAL A 669 29.61 -10.69 -72.71
CA VAL A 669 29.95 -9.63 -73.65
C VAL A 669 28.79 -9.43 -74.60
N ARG A 670 28.61 -8.21 -75.10
CA ARG A 670 27.74 -7.91 -76.22
C ARG A 670 28.43 -6.99 -77.21
N ASN A 671 28.00 -7.05 -78.46
CA ASN A 671 28.40 -6.11 -79.49
C ASN A 671 27.44 -4.91 -79.46
N PHE A 672 27.92 -3.74 -79.85
CA PHE A 672 27.12 -2.53 -80.00
C PHE A 672 27.48 -1.75 -81.25
#